data_AF-A0A254S2K9-F1
#
_entry.id   AF-A0A254S2K9-F1
#
_cell.length_a   1.000
_cell.length_b   1.000
_cell.length_c   1.000
_cell.angle_alpha   90.00
_cell.angle_beta   90.00
_cell.angle_gamma   90.00
#
_symmetry.space_group_name_H-M   'P 1'
#
loop_
_entity.id
_entity.type
_entity.pdbx_description
1 polymer ?
#
loop_
_entity_poly.entity_id
_entity_poly.type
_entity_poly.pdbx_seq_one_letter_code
_entity_poly.pdbx_strand_id
1 'polypeptide(L)'
;MDFKKVFLACGLSVACTAFAAPYEAEDATITKDAAVASNTAASGGKYVKMNGGDITFSKVTVEKAGKYTIVLHYMNNYGGSKINNVEVGGASSAVTFDVTDKGKFADVETVMNLAAGENTIAITNSWGWIDLDYIEVKGYEAKAFNLCNAPITKTATPSAVKLYNFLVNNFGKKTISGVMTGNMDAYTKGDFSQHEDVQAVFKAGGKYPALVGSDLMNATGANKNDGWFQEYTEKAIDIAKTTWKKGGIPAFTWHWRPGDEVEFYVKGAHDTYTEFDFTEAFVTGTTTWDTLSTAYKAIVADIDLVSKIFLDLQKEGVAAIFRPLHESGGNWFWWSTHTGKQFAALYQLLYERMVFTNGVNNLIWDFNPKDAAMMSWTPGETYYDILSVDIYNAANDHQSNSSAFIDLTNKAGTNKIISLSENGPIPDVDKMYEDGATWSWWMPWYDSWSAGYVSQTAASVWQKNLADERIITLDEMPGWDNYNEAAAATNACPTSTQNAKFGADTAKANSGNVDLLMGVTYKAINDSGANIEFKKVPNLTGAKSIAVTIENKGSGGEMNGIWIGMAFVRDGSKDKAWTWEQSPSDGCWLNDGAKSTCEFAIETYTDDAGVEHPMDLDNLFSVTFILAGANGFSGTVLFDNMVTDNGIIINGFNKKTELFSAADQSKGHITSIELYNKDGTPAGTSAIKPIAAAKKASMSVKNGNVSLTANTSGFASIDVFNMIGKRVMTLHRGNLSAGSHTFSLQGLNKGQYIIRAKGAGFNATQKVLLK
;
A
#
# COMPACT_ATOMS: atom_id res chain seq x y z
N MET A 1 75.65 -50.96 -6.69
CA MET A 1 75.49 -50.66 -8.13
C MET A 1 74.09 -51.08 -8.51
N ASP A 2 73.24 -50.34 -9.20
CA ASP A 2 73.27 -48.97 -9.72
C ASP A 2 71.90 -48.76 -10.40
N PHE A 3 71.58 -47.50 -10.72
CA PHE A 3 70.55 -47.01 -11.63
C PHE A 3 69.16 -46.60 -11.10
N LYS A 4 69.20 -45.38 -10.52
CA LYS A 4 68.51 -44.16 -10.99
C LYS A 4 66.98 -44.16 -11.09
N LYS A 5 66.39 -43.43 -10.13
CA LYS A 5 65.08 -42.77 -10.19
C LYS A 5 64.99 -41.89 -11.45
N VAL A 6 64.01 -42.17 -12.31
CA VAL A 6 63.54 -41.24 -13.34
C VAL A 6 62.42 -40.43 -12.72
N PHE A 7 62.68 -39.15 -12.47
CA PHE A 7 61.65 -38.14 -12.23
C PHE A 7 60.96 -37.86 -13.58
N LEU A 8 59.72 -38.31 -13.74
CA LEU A 8 58.86 -37.83 -14.81
C LEU A 8 58.16 -36.57 -14.30
N ALA A 9 58.58 -35.41 -14.81
CA ALA A 9 57.91 -34.15 -14.57
C ALA A 9 56.53 -34.18 -15.27
N CYS A 10 55.46 -34.38 -14.50
CA CYS A 10 54.14 -33.96 -14.94
C CYS A 10 54.14 -32.42 -14.96
N GLY A 11 54.33 -31.84 -16.15
CA GLY A 11 54.01 -30.44 -16.37
C GLY A 11 52.51 -30.25 -16.14
N LEU A 12 52.15 -29.59 -15.05
CA LEU A 12 50.85 -28.92 -14.95
C LEU A 12 50.79 -27.92 -16.09
N SER A 13 50.06 -28.24 -17.16
CA SER A 13 49.55 -27.21 -18.06
C SER A 13 48.46 -26.47 -17.29
N VAL A 14 48.87 -25.42 -16.57
CA VAL A 14 47.94 -24.38 -16.15
C VAL A 14 47.40 -23.77 -17.44
N ALA A 15 46.17 -24.14 -17.81
CA ALA A 15 45.42 -23.40 -18.81
C ALA A 15 45.17 -22.01 -18.21
N CYS A 16 46.09 -21.09 -18.45
CA CYS A 16 45.86 -19.69 -18.22
C CYS A 16 44.80 -19.29 -19.27
N THR A 17 43.54 -19.23 -18.85
CA THR A 17 42.50 -18.53 -19.63
C THR A 17 42.94 -17.08 -19.71
N ALA A 18 43.59 -16.73 -20.82
CA ALA A 18 43.84 -15.33 -21.14
C ALA A 18 42.46 -14.68 -21.32
N PHE A 19 42.03 -13.90 -20.33
CA PHE A 19 40.89 -13.01 -20.50
C PHE A 19 41.24 -12.03 -21.64
N ALA A 20 40.33 -11.87 -22.60
CA ALA A 20 40.49 -10.83 -23.61
C ALA A 20 40.63 -9.47 -22.91
N ALA A 21 41.54 -8.62 -23.38
CA ALA A 21 41.71 -7.29 -22.80
C ALA A 21 40.41 -6.47 -22.93
N PRO A 22 40.05 -5.66 -21.92
CA PRO A 22 38.89 -4.78 -21.99
C PRO A 22 39.04 -3.77 -23.14
N TYR A 23 37.90 -3.30 -23.66
CA TYR A 23 37.84 -2.21 -24.62
C TYR A 23 37.68 -0.89 -23.86
N GLU A 24 38.77 -0.14 -23.74
CA GLU A 24 38.81 1.13 -23.00
C GLU A 24 37.91 2.18 -23.66
N ALA A 25 37.08 2.88 -22.87
CA ALA A 25 36.13 3.84 -23.39
C ALA A 25 36.82 5.07 -24.00
N GLU A 26 37.97 5.49 -23.47
CA GLU A 26 38.74 6.60 -24.03
C GLU A 26 39.34 6.32 -25.41
N ASP A 27 39.43 5.05 -25.81
CA ASP A 27 39.89 4.63 -27.13
C ASP A 27 38.72 4.45 -28.13
N ALA A 28 37.48 4.53 -27.63
CA ALA A 28 36.27 4.46 -28.45
C ALA A 28 36.00 5.78 -29.20
N THR A 29 35.13 5.73 -30.20
CA THR A 29 34.64 6.96 -30.84
C THR A 29 33.58 7.59 -29.94
N ILE A 30 33.88 8.76 -29.39
CA ILE A 30 32.94 9.56 -28.58
C ILE A 30 32.31 10.67 -29.43
N THR A 31 31.03 10.93 -29.22
CA THR A 31 30.29 11.97 -29.98
C THR A 31 29.38 12.79 -29.07
N LYS A 32 28.82 13.88 -29.63
CA LYS A 32 27.98 14.86 -28.91
C LYS A 32 28.76 15.45 -27.72
N ASP A 33 28.20 15.37 -26.51
CA ASP A 33 28.76 15.99 -25.29
C ASP A 33 29.65 15.03 -24.45
N ALA A 34 29.95 13.83 -24.98
CA ALA A 34 30.82 12.89 -24.30
C ALA A 34 32.27 13.39 -24.30
N ALA A 35 32.97 13.22 -23.18
CA ALA A 35 34.32 13.73 -23.00
C ALA A 35 35.20 12.81 -22.15
N VAL A 36 36.47 12.65 -22.56
CA VAL A 36 37.47 11.91 -21.77
C VAL A 36 37.82 12.68 -20.49
N ALA A 37 37.90 11.98 -19.38
CA ALA A 37 38.35 12.47 -18.09
C ALA A 37 39.39 11.53 -17.47
N SER A 38 39.93 11.89 -16.31
CA SER A 38 40.94 11.08 -15.60
C SER A 38 40.54 10.81 -14.16
N ASN A 39 40.76 9.58 -13.72
CA ASN A 39 40.57 9.12 -12.34
C ASN A 39 41.55 7.97 -12.10
N THR A 40 42.29 8.00 -11.01
CA THR A 40 43.25 6.93 -10.65
C THR A 40 42.59 5.59 -10.38
N ALA A 41 41.27 5.57 -10.13
CA ALA A 41 40.49 4.35 -9.94
C ALA A 41 40.02 3.71 -11.25
N ALA A 42 40.15 4.41 -12.39
CA ALA A 42 39.78 3.89 -13.70
C ALA A 42 40.92 3.07 -14.31
N SER A 43 40.59 2.10 -15.16
CA SER A 43 41.55 1.37 -15.98
C SER A 43 42.34 2.36 -16.84
N GLY A 44 43.66 2.16 -16.95
CA GLY A 44 44.54 3.12 -17.65
C GLY A 44 44.57 4.56 -17.07
N GLY A 45 43.84 4.86 -16.00
CA GLY A 45 43.73 6.18 -15.38
C GLY A 45 42.77 7.15 -16.07
N LYS A 46 42.00 6.70 -17.07
CA LYS A 46 41.05 7.52 -17.84
C LYS A 46 39.71 6.81 -17.96
N TYR A 47 38.69 7.57 -18.31
CA TYR A 47 37.33 7.10 -18.55
C TYR A 47 36.60 8.14 -19.39
N VAL A 48 35.42 7.83 -19.91
CA VAL A 48 34.57 8.77 -20.64
C VAL A 48 33.39 9.21 -19.79
N LYS A 49 33.26 10.51 -19.60
CA LYS A 49 32.03 11.15 -19.11
C LYS A 49 31.05 11.19 -20.25
N MET A 50 29.97 10.41 -20.16
CA MET A 50 28.97 10.35 -21.21
C MET A 50 28.22 11.68 -21.33
N ASN A 51 27.91 12.34 -20.20
CA ASN A 51 27.05 13.54 -20.18
C ASN A 51 25.77 13.31 -21.02
N GLY A 52 25.49 14.15 -22.02
CA GLY A 52 24.42 13.93 -23.01
C GLY A 52 24.86 13.25 -24.31
N GLY A 53 26.06 12.68 -24.37
CA GLY A 53 26.66 12.10 -25.57
C GLY A 53 26.71 10.58 -25.64
N ASP A 54 27.39 10.06 -26.66
CA ASP A 54 27.43 8.63 -26.98
C ASP A 54 28.87 8.11 -27.10
N ILE A 55 29.07 6.81 -26.87
CA ILE A 55 30.35 6.10 -26.93
C ILE A 55 30.22 4.92 -27.90
N THR A 56 31.06 4.80 -28.92
CA THR A 56 30.96 3.73 -29.94
C THR A 56 32.27 2.96 -30.10
N PHE A 57 32.22 1.67 -29.79
CA PHE A 57 33.29 0.69 -29.95
C PHE A 57 33.13 0.00 -31.31
N SER A 58 33.95 0.39 -32.31
CA SER A 58 33.75 -0.05 -33.72
C SER A 58 34.46 -1.36 -34.11
N LYS A 59 35.24 -1.97 -33.21
CA LYS A 59 36.11 -3.13 -33.53
C LYS A 59 36.08 -4.21 -32.45
N VAL A 60 34.90 -4.44 -31.88
CA VAL A 60 34.72 -5.52 -30.92
C VAL A 60 34.68 -6.84 -31.67
N THR A 61 35.65 -7.72 -31.44
CA THR A 61 35.82 -8.93 -32.25
C THR A 61 35.48 -10.17 -31.44
N VAL A 62 34.64 -11.05 -32.00
CA VAL A 62 34.35 -12.37 -31.43
C VAL A 62 34.56 -13.47 -32.45
N GLU A 63 35.04 -14.64 -32.01
CA GLU A 63 35.40 -15.74 -32.92
C GLU A 63 34.18 -16.44 -33.53
N LYS A 64 33.07 -16.49 -32.80
CA LYS A 64 31.84 -17.19 -33.19
C LYS A 64 30.65 -16.25 -33.06
N ALA A 65 29.68 -16.41 -33.94
CA ALA A 65 28.40 -15.74 -33.77
C ALA A 65 27.66 -16.35 -32.58
N GLY A 66 26.98 -15.53 -31.80
CA GLY A 66 26.20 -16.00 -30.64
C GLY A 66 25.91 -14.90 -29.63
N LYS A 67 25.41 -15.31 -28.47
CA LYS A 67 25.17 -14.42 -27.33
C LYS A 67 26.45 -14.13 -26.58
N TYR A 68 26.66 -12.86 -26.26
CA TYR A 68 27.78 -12.41 -25.43
C TYR A 68 27.27 -11.50 -24.32
N THR A 69 27.80 -11.69 -23.13
CA THR A 69 27.63 -10.75 -22.01
C THR A 69 28.55 -9.56 -22.26
N ILE A 70 27.95 -8.37 -22.35
CA ILE A 70 28.64 -7.09 -22.40
C ILE A 70 28.64 -6.54 -20.98
N VAL A 71 29.82 -6.51 -20.36
CA VAL A 71 30.03 -5.92 -19.03
C VAL A 71 30.43 -4.47 -19.26
N LEU A 72 29.72 -3.54 -18.62
CA LEU A 72 30.04 -2.12 -18.62
C LEU A 72 30.58 -1.74 -17.25
N HIS A 73 31.86 -1.38 -17.18
CA HIS A 73 32.47 -0.89 -15.95
C HIS A 73 32.24 0.62 -15.86
N TYR A 74 31.36 1.04 -14.94
CA TYR A 74 30.79 2.38 -14.94
C TYR A 74 30.79 3.02 -13.55
N MET A 75 30.65 4.33 -13.51
CA MET A 75 30.38 5.12 -12.32
C MET A 75 29.15 6.01 -12.57
N ASN A 76 28.17 5.99 -11.66
CA ASN A 76 27.02 6.91 -11.68
C ASN A 76 26.99 7.70 -10.37
N ASN A 77 27.60 8.89 -10.41
CA ASN A 77 27.68 9.80 -9.27
C ASN A 77 26.75 11.02 -9.42
N TYR A 78 25.72 10.92 -10.26
CA TYR A 78 24.88 12.05 -10.70
C TYR A 78 23.51 12.13 -9.99
N GLY A 79 23.31 11.33 -8.93
CA GLY A 79 22.08 11.30 -8.14
C GLY A 79 20.95 10.51 -8.82
N GLY A 80 20.50 9.45 -8.15
CA GLY A 80 19.50 8.51 -8.68
C GLY A 80 20.05 7.63 -9.83
N SER A 81 19.43 6.47 -10.04
CA SER A 81 19.78 5.57 -11.15
C SER A 81 19.58 6.27 -12.50
N LYS A 82 20.32 5.81 -13.51
CA LYS A 82 20.26 6.30 -14.90
C LYS A 82 19.95 5.15 -15.83
N ILE A 83 19.36 5.45 -16.99
CA ILE A 83 19.12 4.46 -18.04
C ILE A 83 19.81 4.95 -19.31
N ASN A 84 20.61 4.11 -19.94
CA ASN A 84 21.20 4.34 -21.27
C ASN A 84 21.11 3.05 -22.09
N ASN A 85 21.26 3.15 -23.41
CA ASN A 85 21.08 1.99 -24.27
C ASN A 85 22.42 1.40 -24.71
N VAL A 86 22.45 0.08 -24.87
CA VAL A 86 23.54 -0.68 -25.50
C VAL A 86 23.03 -1.21 -26.83
N GLU A 87 23.69 -0.86 -27.92
CA GLU A 87 23.24 -1.16 -29.28
C GLU A 87 24.26 -2.00 -30.06
N VAL A 88 23.80 -3.08 -30.71
CA VAL A 88 24.60 -3.95 -31.56
C VAL A 88 23.77 -4.38 -32.77
N GLY A 89 24.27 -4.15 -33.99
CA GLY A 89 23.63 -4.66 -35.21
C GLY A 89 22.18 -4.23 -35.44
N GLY A 90 21.77 -3.08 -34.88
CA GLY A 90 20.38 -2.58 -34.92
C GLY A 90 19.48 -3.06 -33.77
N ALA A 91 19.93 -3.99 -32.93
CA ALA A 91 19.29 -4.32 -31.67
C ALA A 91 19.73 -3.34 -30.57
N SER A 92 18.85 -3.06 -29.60
CA SER A 92 19.08 -2.11 -28.51
C SER A 92 18.59 -2.70 -27.18
N SER A 93 19.37 -2.56 -26.12
CA SER A 93 19.02 -2.95 -24.74
C SER A 93 19.10 -1.73 -23.83
N ALA A 94 18.03 -1.42 -23.09
CA ALA A 94 18.04 -0.38 -22.07
C ALA A 94 18.70 -0.91 -20.78
N VAL A 95 19.80 -0.31 -20.35
CA VAL A 95 20.58 -0.73 -19.18
C VAL A 95 20.41 0.28 -18.05
N THR A 96 20.09 -0.21 -16.86
CA THR A 96 19.97 0.61 -15.64
C THR A 96 21.32 0.67 -14.93
N PHE A 97 21.82 1.88 -14.70
CA PHE A 97 23.05 2.19 -14.02
C PHE A 97 22.72 2.74 -12.63
N ASP A 98 22.84 1.92 -11.59
CA ASP A 98 22.59 2.32 -10.21
C ASP A 98 23.65 3.27 -9.67
N VAL A 99 23.27 4.08 -8.68
CA VAL A 99 24.14 5.09 -8.06
C VAL A 99 25.37 4.41 -7.46
N THR A 100 26.55 4.95 -7.77
CA THR A 100 27.81 4.56 -7.15
C THR A 100 28.34 5.70 -6.28
N ASP A 101 29.17 5.36 -5.30
CA ASP A 101 29.93 6.36 -4.57
C ASP A 101 30.83 7.14 -5.55
N LYS A 102 30.98 8.44 -5.32
CA LYS A 102 31.86 9.27 -6.13
C LYS A 102 33.29 8.69 -6.16
N GLY A 103 33.78 8.42 -7.37
CA GLY A 103 35.11 7.87 -7.61
C GLY A 103 35.19 6.34 -7.58
N LYS A 104 34.07 5.64 -7.34
CA LYS A 104 33.99 4.18 -7.39
C LYS A 104 33.21 3.73 -8.63
N PHE A 105 33.81 2.76 -9.32
CA PHE A 105 33.18 2.07 -10.43
C PHE A 105 32.50 0.78 -9.95
N ALA A 106 31.50 0.34 -10.72
CA ALA A 106 30.75 -0.89 -10.56
C ALA A 106 30.52 -1.50 -11.94
N ASP A 107 30.16 -2.79 -11.96
CA ASP A 107 29.80 -3.48 -13.19
C ASP A 107 28.29 -3.52 -13.36
N VAL A 108 27.84 -3.33 -14.59
CA VAL A 108 26.50 -3.74 -15.03
C VAL A 108 26.62 -4.58 -16.28
N GLU A 109 25.76 -5.58 -16.41
CA GLU A 109 25.79 -6.53 -17.53
C GLU A 109 24.54 -6.39 -18.38
N THR A 110 24.71 -6.55 -19.70
CA THR A 110 23.63 -6.84 -20.64
C THR A 110 24.07 -7.95 -21.58
N VAL A 111 23.14 -8.62 -22.26
CA VAL A 111 23.45 -9.68 -23.21
C VAL A 111 23.01 -9.26 -24.61
N MET A 112 23.96 -9.29 -25.55
CA MET A 112 23.71 -8.93 -26.95
C MET A 112 24.12 -10.07 -27.87
N ASN A 113 23.46 -10.18 -29.03
CA ASN A 113 23.89 -11.07 -30.10
C ASN A 113 24.99 -10.40 -30.93
N LEU A 114 26.13 -11.06 -31.07
CA LEU A 114 27.25 -10.60 -31.91
C LEU A 114 27.43 -11.56 -33.08
N ALA A 115 27.77 -11.01 -34.25
CA ALA A 115 28.21 -11.79 -35.39
C ALA A 115 29.66 -12.25 -35.23
N ALA A 116 30.07 -13.33 -35.89
CA ALA A 116 31.48 -13.71 -35.95
C ALA A 116 32.30 -12.62 -36.67
N GLY A 117 33.45 -12.25 -36.10
CA GLY A 117 34.30 -11.17 -36.61
C GLY A 117 34.07 -9.84 -35.87
N GLU A 118 34.31 -8.73 -36.57
CA GLU A 118 34.18 -7.38 -36.00
C GLU A 118 32.71 -6.96 -35.87
N ASN A 119 32.36 -6.39 -34.71
CA ASN A 119 31.06 -5.85 -34.37
C ASN A 119 31.24 -4.41 -33.87
N THR A 120 30.19 -3.61 -34.07
CA THR A 120 30.06 -2.28 -33.47
C THR A 120 29.14 -2.37 -32.27
N ILE A 121 29.62 -1.94 -31.10
CA ILE A 121 28.82 -1.78 -29.88
C ILE A 121 28.75 -0.29 -29.55
N ALA A 122 27.54 0.26 -29.45
CA ALA A 122 27.33 1.66 -29.11
C ALA A 122 26.60 1.80 -27.76
N ILE A 123 27.08 2.71 -26.92
CA ILE A 123 26.42 3.14 -25.70
C ILE A 123 25.79 4.49 -26.00
N THR A 124 24.48 4.51 -26.19
CA THR A 124 23.74 5.69 -26.67
C THR A 124 22.93 6.33 -25.55
N ASN A 125 22.87 7.67 -25.59
CA ASN A 125 22.18 8.47 -24.59
C ASN A 125 20.67 8.19 -24.59
N SER A 126 20.16 7.78 -23.43
CA SER A 126 18.73 7.83 -23.10
C SER A 126 18.51 8.88 -22.00
N TRP A 127 19.00 8.63 -20.79
CA TRP A 127 19.03 9.62 -19.71
C TRP A 127 20.40 10.28 -19.59
N GLY A 128 21.44 9.67 -20.15
CA GLY A 128 22.81 10.15 -20.13
C GLY A 128 23.46 10.01 -18.76
N TRP A 129 24.45 10.87 -18.50
CA TRP A 129 25.04 11.14 -17.20
C TRP A 129 25.50 9.88 -16.45
N ILE A 130 26.33 9.09 -17.13
CA ILE A 130 27.15 8.03 -16.54
C ILE A 130 28.61 8.24 -16.98
N ASP A 131 29.54 7.70 -16.21
CA ASP A 131 30.96 7.71 -16.50
C ASP A 131 31.38 6.28 -16.82
N LEU A 132 31.82 5.99 -18.05
CA LEU A 132 32.20 4.64 -18.51
C LEU A 132 33.71 4.51 -18.58
N ASP A 133 34.26 3.51 -17.90
CA ASP A 133 35.69 3.16 -17.93
C ASP A 133 35.99 2.30 -19.17
N TYR A 134 35.39 1.11 -19.24
CA TYR A 134 35.57 0.18 -20.35
C TYR A 134 34.34 -0.72 -20.54
N ILE A 135 34.36 -1.49 -21.64
CA ILE A 135 33.51 -2.67 -21.80
C ILE A 135 34.33 -3.96 -21.87
N GLU A 136 33.81 -5.04 -21.31
CA GLU A 136 34.30 -6.39 -21.56
C GLU A 136 33.23 -7.20 -22.31
N VAL A 137 33.69 -8.08 -23.20
CA VAL A 137 32.81 -8.96 -23.97
C VAL A 137 33.17 -10.41 -23.66
N LYS A 138 32.25 -11.11 -23.02
CA LYS A 138 32.41 -12.49 -22.55
C LYS A 138 31.40 -13.38 -23.26
N GLY A 139 31.78 -14.62 -23.57
CA GLY A 139 30.81 -15.60 -24.06
C GLY A 139 29.66 -15.73 -23.06
N TYR A 140 28.42 -15.70 -23.53
CA TYR A 140 27.27 -15.83 -22.64
C TYR A 140 27.21 -17.25 -22.06
N GLU A 141 27.13 -17.35 -20.74
CA GLU A 141 26.85 -18.59 -20.04
C GLU A 141 25.51 -18.44 -19.30
N ALA A 142 24.54 -19.29 -19.66
CA ALA A 142 23.24 -19.30 -18.98
C ALA A 142 23.43 -19.65 -17.50
N LYS A 143 22.82 -18.85 -16.62
CA LYS A 143 22.88 -19.09 -15.17
C LYS A 143 22.09 -20.35 -14.83
N ALA A 144 22.72 -21.26 -14.07
CA ALA A 144 22.03 -22.43 -13.56
C ALA A 144 20.99 -22.03 -12.50
N PHE A 145 19.76 -22.52 -12.65
CA PHE A 145 18.68 -22.28 -11.69
C PHE A 145 18.86 -23.12 -10.43
N ASN A 146 18.75 -22.46 -9.27
CA ASN A 146 18.82 -23.06 -7.94
C ASN A 146 17.47 -22.94 -7.25
N LEU A 147 16.49 -23.67 -7.78
CA LEU A 147 15.12 -23.66 -7.28
C LEU A 147 15.00 -24.48 -5.99
N CYS A 148 14.04 -24.09 -5.16
CA CYS A 148 13.57 -24.91 -4.06
C CYS A 148 12.35 -25.72 -4.50
N ASN A 149 11.94 -26.72 -3.71
CA ASN A 149 10.98 -27.73 -4.16
C ASN A 149 9.62 -27.69 -3.41
N ALA A 150 9.28 -26.55 -2.81
CA ALA A 150 8.01 -26.32 -2.13
C ALA A 150 7.55 -24.86 -2.30
N PRO A 151 6.26 -24.54 -2.20
CA PRO A 151 5.81 -23.16 -2.20
C PRO A 151 6.34 -22.38 -0.98
N ILE A 152 6.42 -21.05 -1.11
CA ILE A 152 6.77 -20.13 0.00
C ILE A 152 5.71 -20.14 1.11
N THR A 153 4.49 -20.60 0.80
CA THR A 153 3.42 -20.84 1.76
C THR A 153 3.77 -22.08 2.60
N LYS A 154 4.27 -21.86 3.81
CA LYS A 154 4.69 -22.94 4.73
C LYS A 154 3.62 -24.00 5.00
N THR A 155 2.35 -23.58 5.01
CA THR A 155 1.17 -24.41 5.27
C THR A 155 0.47 -24.87 4.00
N ALA A 156 1.16 -24.84 2.84
CA ALA A 156 0.60 -25.18 1.55
C ALA A 156 -0.11 -26.55 1.57
N THR A 157 -1.26 -26.62 0.92
CA THR A 157 -2.01 -27.88 0.74
C THR A 157 -1.21 -28.88 -0.10
N PRO A 158 -1.46 -30.20 0.03
CA PRO A 158 -0.81 -31.20 -0.83
C PRO A 158 -0.98 -30.92 -2.32
N SER A 159 -2.14 -30.41 -2.74
CA SER A 159 -2.39 -30.01 -4.13
C SER A 159 -1.48 -28.86 -4.58
N ALA A 160 -1.27 -27.84 -3.75
CA ALA A 160 -0.35 -26.74 -4.08
C ALA A 160 1.11 -27.22 -4.11
N VAL A 161 1.52 -28.09 -3.18
CA VAL A 161 2.86 -28.69 -3.21
C VAL A 161 3.08 -29.48 -4.50
N LYS A 162 2.12 -30.31 -4.91
CA LYS A 162 2.17 -31.04 -6.19
C LYS A 162 2.28 -30.10 -7.39
N LEU A 163 1.46 -29.05 -7.44
CA LEU A 163 1.49 -28.06 -8.52
C LEU A 163 2.86 -27.39 -8.60
N TYR A 164 3.39 -26.88 -7.50
CA TYR A 164 4.70 -26.22 -7.51
C TYR A 164 5.83 -27.18 -7.86
N ASN A 165 5.83 -28.39 -7.29
CA ASN A 165 6.80 -29.43 -7.62
C ASN A 165 6.74 -29.76 -9.12
N PHE A 166 5.56 -29.83 -9.73
CA PHE A 166 5.43 -30.02 -11.18
C PHE A 166 6.06 -28.87 -11.97
N LEU A 167 5.82 -27.61 -11.59
CA LEU A 167 6.42 -26.45 -12.23
C LEU A 167 7.96 -26.49 -12.14
N VAL A 168 8.51 -26.70 -10.94
CA VAL A 168 9.96 -26.79 -10.69
C VAL A 168 10.61 -27.89 -11.53
N ASN A 169 9.97 -29.06 -11.63
CA ASN A 169 10.55 -30.21 -12.33
C ASN A 169 10.58 -30.07 -13.84
N ASN A 170 9.68 -29.26 -14.41
CA ASN A 170 9.59 -29.01 -15.84
C ASN A 170 10.29 -27.72 -16.27
N PHE A 171 10.45 -26.74 -15.38
CA PHE A 171 11.12 -25.48 -15.69
C PHE A 171 12.54 -25.71 -16.23
N GLY A 172 12.88 -25.00 -17.32
CA GLY A 172 14.15 -25.18 -18.04
C GLY A 172 14.19 -26.37 -19.00
N LYS A 173 13.20 -27.28 -18.96
CA LYS A 173 13.16 -28.52 -19.76
C LYS A 173 11.98 -28.56 -20.72
N LYS A 174 10.84 -28.07 -20.25
CA LYS A 174 9.57 -28.00 -20.97
C LYS A 174 8.86 -26.70 -20.68
N THR A 175 8.02 -26.26 -21.61
CA THR A 175 7.16 -25.07 -21.46
C THR A 175 5.70 -25.50 -21.48
N ILE A 176 4.93 -25.05 -20.49
CA ILE A 176 3.51 -25.37 -20.37
C ILE A 176 2.71 -24.47 -21.32
N SER A 177 1.83 -25.07 -22.11
CA SER A 177 0.90 -24.33 -22.98
C SER A 177 -0.25 -23.73 -22.18
N GLY A 178 -0.56 -22.46 -22.43
CA GLY A 178 -1.60 -21.72 -21.71
C GLY A 178 -2.56 -20.97 -22.62
N VAL A 179 -3.68 -20.51 -22.07
CA VAL A 179 -4.53 -19.47 -22.66
C VAL A 179 -5.33 -18.75 -21.58
N MET A 180 -5.51 -17.43 -21.71
CA MET A 180 -6.46 -16.69 -20.88
C MET A 180 -7.88 -16.83 -21.44
N THR A 181 -8.88 -16.95 -20.57
CA THR A 181 -10.30 -16.87 -20.92
C THR A 181 -10.85 -15.47 -20.66
N GLY A 182 -11.58 -14.91 -21.63
CA GLY A 182 -12.26 -13.62 -21.50
C GLY A 182 -13.78 -13.80 -21.34
N ASN A 183 -14.47 -13.83 -22.47
CA ASN A 183 -15.93 -13.80 -22.52
C ASN A 183 -16.60 -15.08 -21.97
N MET A 184 -17.39 -14.90 -20.90
CA MET A 184 -18.10 -15.98 -20.23
C MET A 184 -19.53 -16.19 -20.72
N ASP A 185 -20.05 -15.39 -21.65
CA ASP A 185 -21.47 -15.41 -22.03
C ASP A 185 -21.87 -16.75 -22.68
N ALA A 186 -21.04 -17.27 -23.59
CA ALA A 186 -21.31 -18.53 -24.29
C ALA A 186 -20.87 -19.78 -23.49
N TYR A 187 -20.11 -19.60 -22.41
CA TYR A 187 -19.63 -20.72 -21.60
C TYR A 187 -20.75 -21.31 -20.73
N THR A 188 -20.87 -22.64 -20.74
CA THR A 188 -21.73 -23.38 -19.83
C THR A 188 -20.87 -24.14 -18.83
N LYS A 189 -21.15 -23.98 -17.53
CA LYS A 189 -20.39 -24.61 -16.45
C LYS A 189 -20.32 -26.14 -16.59
N GLY A 190 -19.16 -26.71 -16.28
CA GLY A 190 -18.94 -28.16 -16.18
C GLY A 190 -17.82 -28.72 -17.08
N ASP A 191 -17.36 -27.97 -18.08
CA ASP A 191 -16.27 -28.39 -18.96
C ASP A 191 -15.56 -27.19 -19.60
N PHE A 192 -14.46 -26.72 -18.99
CA PHE A 192 -13.66 -25.60 -19.51
C PHE A 192 -13.25 -25.77 -20.98
N SER A 193 -13.14 -27.02 -21.48
CA SER A 193 -12.73 -27.25 -22.86
C SER A 193 -13.74 -26.68 -23.86
N GLN A 194 -14.98 -26.39 -23.46
CA GLN A 194 -15.99 -25.74 -24.29
C GLN A 194 -15.86 -24.21 -24.35
N HIS A 195 -15.00 -23.61 -23.52
CA HIS A 195 -14.78 -22.16 -23.54
C HIS A 195 -14.22 -21.73 -24.90
N GLU A 196 -14.69 -20.61 -25.44
CA GLU A 196 -14.36 -20.21 -26.83
C GLU A 196 -12.86 -19.96 -27.05
N ASP A 197 -12.18 -19.33 -26.08
CA ASP A 197 -10.72 -19.13 -26.12
C ASP A 197 -9.93 -20.44 -26.08
N VAL A 198 -10.36 -21.41 -25.26
CA VAL A 198 -9.75 -22.75 -25.19
C VAL A 198 -9.96 -23.50 -26.51
N GLN A 199 -11.14 -23.36 -27.11
CA GLN A 199 -11.45 -23.89 -28.43
C GLN A 199 -10.68 -23.20 -29.55
N ALA A 200 -10.37 -21.91 -29.43
CA ALA A 200 -9.54 -21.19 -30.40
C ALA A 200 -8.14 -21.81 -30.48
N VAL A 201 -7.52 -22.09 -29.33
CA VAL A 201 -6.23 -22.79 -29.27
C VAL A 201 -6.32 -24.20 -29.86
N PHE A 202 -7.36 -24.96 -29.48
CA PHE A 202 -7.57 -26.30 -30.03
C PHE A 202 -7.73 -26.31 -31.55
N LYS A 203 -8.49 -25.37 -32.11
CA LYS A 203 -8.66 -25.22 -33.56
C LYS A 203 -7.36 -24.83 -34.26
N ALA A 204 -6.54 -23.99 -33.63
CA ALA A 204 -5.30 -23.50 -34.21
C ALA A 204 -4.19 -24.56 -34.22
N GLY A 205 -4.03 -25.30 -33.13
CA GLY A 205 -2.90 -26.23 -32.94
C GLY A 205 -3.24 -27.70 -32.73
N GLY A 206 -4.54 -28.07 -32.67
CA GLY A 206 -5.01 -29.46 -32.59
C GLY A 206 -4.94 -30.12 -31.20
N LYS A 207 -4.50 -29.40 -30.17
CA LYS A 207 -4.43 -29.87 -28.78
C LYS A 207 -4.95 -28.81 -27.81
N TYR A 208 -5.39 -29.25 -26.64
CA TYR A 208 -5.85 -28.35 -25.58
C TYR A 208 -4.67 -27.82 -24.75
N PRO A 209 -4.70 -26.54 -24.33
CA PRO A 209 -3.68 -25.99 -23.44
C PRO A 209 -3.74 -26.67 -22.07
N ALA A 210 -2.58 -26.86 -21.46
CA ALA A 210 -2.45 -27.46 -20.12
C ALA A 210 -2.80 -26.47 -18.99
N LEU A 211 -2.59 -25.18 -19.22
CA LEU A 211 -2.91 -24.08 -18.31
C LEU A 211 -4.07 -23.25 -18.84
N VAL A 212 -5.00 -22.87 -17.97
CA VAL A 212 -6.14 -22.02 -18.33
C VAL A 212 -6.26 -20.88 -17.32
N GLY A 213 -6.10 -19.66 -17.82
CA GLY A 213 -6.21 -18.43 -17.05
C GLY A 213 -7.66 -17.94 -16.97
N SER A 214 -8.08 -17.46 -15.80
CA SER A 214 -9.36 -16.78 -15.61
C SER A 214 -9.17 -15.51 -14.77
N ASP A 215 -10.12 -14.57 -14.85
CA ASP A 215 -10.04 -13.30 -14.14
C ASP A 215 -11.03 -13.21 -12.98
N LEU A 216 -10.62 -12.61 -11.87
CA LEU A 216 -11.48 -12.25 -10.74
C LEU A 216 -11.96 -10.79 -10.79
N MET A 217 -11.83 -10.10 -11.93
CA MET A 217 -12.16 -8.67 -12.08
C MET A 217 -13.57 -8.25 -11.64
N ASN A 218 -14.50 -9.21 -11.64
CA ASN A 218 -15.90 -9.00 -11.29
C ASN A 218 -16.26 -9.57 -9.90
N ALA A 219 -15.28 -10.13 -9.18
CA ALA A 219 -15.48 -10.64 -7.82
C ALA A 219 -15.61 -9.49 -6.79
N THR A 220 -15.11 -8.29 -7.13
CA THR A 220 -15.12 -7.09 -6.30
C THR A 220 -15.58 -5.86 -7.11
N GLY A 221 -15.70 -4.70 -6.46
CA GLY A 221 -16.18 -3.45 -7.07
C GLY A 221 -17.68 -3.19 -6.87
N ALA A 222 -18.15 -2.09 -7.45
CA ALA A 222 -19.53 -1.59 -7.29
C ALA A 222 -20.59 -2.60 -7.76
N ASN A 223 -20.33 -3.25 -8.90
CA ASN A 223 -21.28 -4.09 -9.61
C ASN A 223 -21.16 -5.58 -9.27
N LYS A 224 -20.33 -5.97 -8.28
CA LYS A 224 -20.05 -7.38 -7.94
C LYS A 224 -21.29 -8.23 -7.65
N ASN A 225 -22.38 -7.60 -7.23
CA ASN A 225 -23.66 -8.26 -6.92
C ASN A 225 -24.65 -8.25 -8.09
N ASP A 226 -24.31 -7.63 -9.22
CA ASP A 226 -25.13 -7.63 -10.42
C ASP A 226 -25.05 -9.00 -11.10
N GLY A 227 -26.17 -9.46 -11.67
CA GLY A 227 -26.31 -10.84 -12.15
C GLY A 227 -25.21 -11.29 -13.12
N TRP A 228 -24.82 -10.43 -14.08
CA TRP A 228 -23.76 -10.76 -15.05
C TRP A 228 -22.37 -10.84 -14.39
N PHE A 229 -22.04 -9.91 -13.49
CA PHE A 229 -20.75 -9.88 -12.78
C PHE A 229 -20.59 -11.10 -11.87
N GLN A 230 -21.66 -11.46 -11.17
CA GLN A 230 -21.71 -12.64 -10.34
C GLN A 230 -21.58 -13.91 -11.19
N GLU A 231 -22.34 -14.03 -12.28
CA GLU A 231 -22.27 -15.19 -13.18
C GLU A 231 -20.88 -15.36 -13.80
N TYR A 232 -20.25 -14.26 -14.23
CA TYR A 232 -18.87 -14.26 -14.73
C TYR A 232 -17.92 -14.87 -13.70
N THR A 233 -17.97 -14.39 -12.46
CA THR A 233 -17.10 -14.86 -11.37
C THR A 233 -17.35 -16.35 -11.08
N GLU A 234 -18.60 -16.77 -11.03
CA GLU A 234 -18.93 -18.19 -10.83
C GLU A 234 -18.45 -19.09 -11.97
N LYS A 235 -18.46 -18.59 -13.21
CA LYS A 235 -17.94 -19.31 -14.39
C LYS A 235 -16.42 -19.41 -14.37
N ALA A 236 -15.72 -18.35 -13.98
CA ALA A 236 -14.26 -18.38 -13.74
C ALA A 236 -13.87 -19.44 -12.69
N ILE A 237 -14.63 -19.54 -11.60
CA ILE A 237 -14.43 -20.58 -10.56
C ILE A 237 -14.66 -21.98 -11.13
N ASP A 238 -15.69 -22.16 -11.95
CA ASP A 238 -15.99 -23.45 -12.58
C ASP A 238 -14.91 -23.87 -13.60
N ILE A 239 -14.36 -22.93 -14.37
CA ILE A 239 -13.20 -23.18 -15.25
C ILE A 239 -12.03 -23.71 -14.42
N ALA A 240 -11.71 -23.08 -13.29
CA ALA A 240 -10.62 -23.56 -12.44
C ALA A 240 -10.86 -24.98 -11.91
N LYS A 241 -12.07 -25.27 -11.42
CA LYS A 241 -12.43 -26.61 -10.93
C LYS A 241 -12.33 -27.67 -12.03
N THR A 242 -12.86 -27.38 -13.21
CA THR A 242 -12.91 -28.33 -14.31
C THR A 242 -11.54 -28.53 -14.98
N THR A 243 -10.73 -27.47 -15.06
CA THR A 243 -9.31 -27.53 -15.47
C THR A 243 -8.52 -28.42 -14.54
N TRP A 244 -8.59 -28.18 -13.22
CA TRP A 244 -7.90 -29.01 -12.23
C TRP A 244 -8.34 -30.47 -12.29
N LYS A 245 -9.66 -30.73 -12.35
CA LYS A 245 -10.22 -32.08 -12.44
C LYS A 245 -9.73 -32.87 -13.66
N LYS A 246 -9.41 -32.18 -14.76
CA LYS A 246 -8.84 -32.79 -15.98
C LYS A 246 -7.33 -32.94 -15.93
N GLY A 247 -6.68 -32.54 -14.83
CA GLY A 247 -5.23 -32.57 -14.66
C GLY A 247 -4.51 -31.33 -15.15
N GLY A 248 -5.23 -30.30 -15.63
CA GLY A 248 -4.66 -29.03 -16.04
C GLY A 248 -4.36 -28.10 -14.86
N ILE A 249 -3.79 -26.94 -15.17
CA ILE A 249 -3.36 -25.91 -14.21
C ILE A 249 -4.29 -24.69 -14.31
N PRO A 250 -5.11 -24.42 -13.28
CA PRO A 250 -5.82 -23.16 -13.18
C PRO A 250 -4.86 -22.01 -12.86
N ALA A 251 -5.01 -20.90 -13.55
CA ALA A 251 -4.35 -19.64 -13.22
C ALA A 251 -5.39 -18.53 -13.05
N PHE A 252 -5.18 -17.65 -12.07
CA PHE A 252 -6.04 -16.50 -11.81
C PHE A 252 -5.25 -15.20 -11.87
N THR A 253 -5.78 -14.24 -12.61
CA THR A 253 -5.43 -12.82 -12.51
C THR A 253 -6.57 -12.07 -11.83
N TRP A 254 -6.30 -10.88 -11.31
CA TRP A 254 -7.34 -10.04 -10.71
C TRP A 254 -7.17 -8.59 -11.15
N HIS A 255 -7.93 -8.17 -12.16
CA HIS A 255 -8.10 -6.74 -12.44
C HIS A 255 -8.99 -6.11 -11.36
N TRP A 256 -8.36 -5.76 -10.25
CA TRP A 256 -9.03 -5.41 -9.00
C TRP A 256 -9.77 -4.08 -9.09
N ARG A 257 -11.11 -4.12 -9.10
CA ARG A 257 -11.98 -2.96 -8.87
C ARG A 257 -12.17 -2.75 -7.35
N PRO A 258 -11.59 -1.69 -6.74
CA PRO A 258 -11.50 -1.59 -5.28
C PRO A 258 -12.78 -1.06 -4.63
N GLY A 259 -13.28 -1.72 -3.59
CA GLY A 259 -14.45 -1.31 -2.83
C GLY A 259 -15.72 -1.20 -3.67
N ASP A 260 -16.22 0.04 -3.81
CA ASP A 260 -17.39 0.39 -4.61
C ASP A 260 -17.01 1.13 -5.90
N GLU A 261 -15.74 1.04 -6.32
CA GLU A 261 -15.29 1.57 -7.60
C GLU A 261 -15.78 0.69 -8.76
N VAL A 262 -16.01 1.34 -9.89
CA VAL A 262 -16.41 0.68 -11.13
C VAL A 262 -15.23 0.35 -12.02
N GLU A 263 -14.03 0.92 -11.82
CA GLU A 263 -12.86 0.73 -12.67
C GLU A 263 -11.60 0.34 -11.90
N PHE A 264 -10.63 -0.24 -12.60
CA PHE A 264 -9.30 -0.57 -12.08
C PHE A 264 -8.17 0.24 -12.74
N TYR A 265 -8.45 0.85 -13.91
CA TYR A 265 -7.52 1.76 -14.57
C TYR A 265 -7.46 3.12 -13.88
N VAL A 266 -6.30 3.74 -13.93
CA VAL A 266 -6.09 5.10 -13.43
C VAL A 266 -6.35 6.13 -14.53
N LYS A 267 -6.51 7.38 -14.12
CA LYS A 267 -6.72 8.50 -15.03
C LYS A 267 -5.58 8.57 -16.07
N GLY A 268 -5.97 8.58 -17.35
CA GLY A 268 -5.04 8.67 -18.49
C GLY A 268 -4.59 7.32 -19.05
N ALA A 269 -4.86 6.21 -18.36
CA ALA A 269 -4.66 4.87 -18.90
C ALA A 269 -5.86 4.39 -19.75
N HIS A 270 -7.07 4.82 -19.39
CA HIS A 270 -8.31 4.50 -20.10
C HIS A 270 -9.32 5.65 -19.98
N ASP A 271 -10.33 5.68 -20.86
CA ASP A 271 -11.37 6.73 -20.91
C ASP A 271 -12.21 6.75 -19.62
N THR A 272 -12.51 5.57 -19.09
CA THR A 272 -13.07 5.36 -17.76
C THR A 272 -11.96 4.97 -16.79
N TYR A 273 -11.98 5.53 -15.58
CA TYR A 273 -10.92 5.35 -14.60
C TYR A 273 -11.44 5.46 -13.16
N THR A 274 -10.64 4.97 -12.22
CA THR A 274 -10.82 5.18 -10.78
C THR A 274 -9.83 6.22 -10.27
N GLU A 275 -10.22 6.95 -9.22
CA GLU A 275 -9.34 7.84 -8.45
C GLU A 275 -8.90 7.20 -7.12
N PHE A 276 -9.16 5.90 -6.92
CA PHE A 276 -8.78 5.18 -5.71
C PHE A 276 -7.26 5.24 -5.47
N ASP A 277 -6.88 5.81 -4.33
CA ASP A 277 -5.49 5.90 -3.89
C ASP A 277 -5.28 5.00 -2.65
N PHE A 278 -4.62 3.86 -2.86
CA PHE A 278 -4.36 2.91 -1.78
C PHE A 278 -3.44 3.44 -0.69
N THR A 279 -2.71 4.54 -0.91
CA THR A 279 -1.87 5.14 0.13
C THR A 279 -2.69 5.87 1.18
N GLU A 280 -3.96 6.16 0.91
CA GLU A 280 -4.91 6.63 1.93
C GLU A 280 -5.19 5.57 3.01
N ALA A 281 -4.83 4.31 2.74
CA ALA A 281 -4.91 3.24 3.71
C ALA A 281 -3.71 3.19 4.67
N PHE A 282 -2.68 4.01 4.45
CA PHE A 282 -1.54 4.10 5.37
C PHE A 282 -1.73 5.23 6.39
N VAL A 283 -1.16 5.04 7.57
CA VAL A 283 -0.82 6.14 8.47
C VAL A 283 0.12 7.08 7.72
N THR A 284 -0.28 8.36 7.58
CA THR A 284 0.46 9.37 6.82
C THR A 284 1.96 9.36 7.12
N GLY A 285 2.77 9.40 6.06
CA GLY A 285 4.23 9.42 6.17
C GLY A 285 4.86 8.06 6.39
N THR A 286 4.07 6.99 6.44
CA THR A 286 4.54 5.62 6.66
C THR A 286 3.88 4.66 5.66
N THR A 287 4.23 3.38 5.75
CA THR A 287 3.46 2.27 5.15
C THR A 287 2.86 1.36 6.22
N THR A 288 2.66 1.90 7.43
CA THR A 288 1.86 1.21 8.44
C THR A 288 0.40 1.41 8.08
N TRP A 289 -0.40 0.36 8.06
CA TRP A 289 -1.82 0.48 7.71
C TRP A 289 -2.60 1.24 8.78
N ASP A 290 -3.33 2.27 8.37
CA ASP A 290 -4.41 2.84 9.17
C ASP A 290 -5.64 1.93 9.01
N THR A 291 -5.79 1.00 9.96
CA THR A 291 -6.86 0.00 9.94
C THR A 291 -8.28 0.59 10.01
N LEU A 292 -8.38 1.88 10.35
CA LEU A 292 -9.63 2.60 10.46
C LEU A 292 -10.01 3.36 9.19
N SER A 293 -9.05 3.62 8.30
CA SER A 293 -9.28 4.30 7.03
C SER A 293 -10.28 3.56 6.15
N THR A 294 -11.06 4.32 5.39
CA THR A 294 -12.01 3.77 4.41
C THR A 294 -11.28 2.93 3.36
N ALA A 295 -10.12 3.40 2.88
CA ALA A 295 -9.31 2.70 1.90
C ALA A 295 -8.81 1.34 2.42
N TYR A 296 -8.32 1.27 3.67
CA TYR A 296 -7.89 -0.01 4.24
C TYR A 296 -9.04 -0.99 4.37
N LYS A 297 -10.20 -0.53 4.86
CA LYS A 297 -11.40 -1.37 5.01
C LYS A 297 -11.89 -1.90 3.66
N ALA A 298 -11.89 -1.06 2.62
CA ALA A 298 -12.24 -1.47 1.27
C ALA A 298 -11.26 -2.53 0.74
N ILE A 299 -9.96 -2.28 0.88
CA ILE A 299 -8.89 -3.21 0.50
C ILE A 299 -9.07 -4.57 1.19
N VAL A 300 -9.21 -4.58 2.52
CA VAL A 300 -9.33 -5.83 3.29
C VAL A 300 -10.64 -6.56 2.98
N ALA A 301 -11.76 -5.85 2.82
CA ALA A 301 -13.04 -6.46 2.48
C ALA A 301 -12.98 -7.19 1.12
N ASP A 302 -12.34 -6.59 0.12
CA ASP A 302 -12.14 -7.19 -1.18
C ASP A 302 -11.21 -8.42 -1.11
N ILE A 303 -10.11 -8.33 -0.35
CA ILE A 303 -9.22 -9.46 -0.10
C ILE A 303 -9.97 -10.62 0.57
N ASP A 304 -10.87 -10.34 1.52
CA ASP A 304 -11.67 -11.35 2.20
C ASP A 304 -12.68 -12.03 1.26
N LEU A 305 -13.29 -11.27 0.34
CA LEU A 305 -14.17 -11.83 -0.69
C LEU A 305 -13.42 -12.78 -1.63
N VAL A 306 -12.24 -12.36 -2.11
CA VAL A 306 -11.38 -13.19 -2.97
C VAL A 306 -10.83 -14.40 -2.18
N SER A 307 -10.49 -14.24 -0.90
CA SER A 307 -10.07 -15.34 -0.03
C SER A 307 -11.12 -16.43 0.05
N LYS A 308 -12.40 -16.05 0.15
CA LYS A 308 -13.51 -17.02 0.20
C LYS A 308 -13.57 -17.89 -1.05
N ILE A 309 -13.34 -17.32 -2.23
CA ILE A 309 -13.29 -18.06 -3.50
C ILE A 309 -12.20 -19.15 -3.43
N PHE A 310 -11.00 -18.77 -3.01
CA PHE A 310 -9.88 -19.71 -2.94
C PHE A 310 -10.04 -20.74 -1.81
N LEU A 311 -10.68 -20.38 -0.68
CA LEU A 311 -11.05 -21.33 0.35
C LEU A 311 -12.08 -22.36 -0.14
N ASP A 312 -13.01 -21.96 -1.01
CA ASP A 312 -13.97 -22.90 -1.61
C ASP A 312 -13.27 -23.84 -2.60
N LEU A 313 -12.33 -23.35 -3.41
CA LEU A 313 -11.45 -24.20 -4.22
C LEU A 313 -10.60 -25.14 -3.36
N GLN A 314 -10.05 -24.65 -2.25
CA GLN A 314 -9.24 -25.42 -1.31
C GLN A 314 -10.03 -26.58 -0.70
N LYS A 315 -11.29 -26.37 -0.33
CA LYS A 315 -12.18 -27.44 0.18
C LYS A 315 -12.39 -28.55 -0.84
N GLU A 316 -12.34 -28.23 -2.13
CA GLU A 316 -12.44 -29.20 -3.23
C GLU A 316 -11.08 -29.79 -3.63
N GLY A 317 -10.00 -29.45 -2.91
CA GLY A 317 -8.65 -29.93 -3.20
C GLY A 317 -8.04 -29.33 -4.46
N VAL A 318 -8.59 -28.23 -4.97
CA VAL A 318 -8.07 -27.52 -6.15
C VAL A 318 -6.97 -26.56 -5.73
N ALA A 319 -5.82 -26.63 -6.40
CA ALA A 319 -4.78 -25.60 -6.31
C ALA A 319 -4.72 -24.76 -7.60
N ALA A 320 -4.18 -23.55 -7.50
CA ALA A 320 -4.09 -22.62 -8.61
C ALA A 320 -2.85 -21.74 -8.53
N ILE A 321 -2.43 -21.20 -9.68
CA ILE A 321 -1.52 -20.05 -9.74
C ILE A 321 -2.37 -18.79 -9.52
N PHE A 322 -1.94 -17.89 -8.64
CA PHE A 322 -2.58 -16.60 -8.43
C PHE A 322 -1.58 -15.48 -8.68
N ARG A 323 -1.89 -14.63 -9.67
CA ARG A 323 -1.09 -13.49 -10.11
C ARG A 323 -1.83 -12.18 -9.80
N PRO A 324 -1.87 -11.75 -8.52
CA PRO A 324 -2.49 -10.50 -8.12
C PRO A 324 -1.58 -9.31 -8.40
N LEU A 325 -2.18 -8.12 -8.45
CA LEU A 325 -1.45 -6.84 -8.52
C LEU A 325 -0.40 -6.83 -9.66
N HIS A 326 -0.81 -7.36 -10.82
CA HIS A 326 0.05 -7.59 -11.97
C HIS A 326 0.48 -6.30 -12.66
N GLU A 327 1.48 -6.41 -13.52
CA GLU A 327 2.11 -5.31 -14.26
C GLU A 327 2.57 -4.16 -13.35
N SER A 328 3.19 -4.53 -12.22
CA SER A 328 3.62 -3.57 -11.22
C SER A 328 4.70 -2.63 -11.76
N GLY A 329 4.58 -1.34 -11.44
CA GLY A 329 5.43 -0.27 -12.00
C GLY A 329 5.04 0.22 -13.39
N GLY A 330 3.95 -0.29 -13.98
CA GLY A 330 3.41 0.22 -15.25
C GLY A 330 2.71 1.57 -15.16
N ASN A 331 2.18 1.93 -13.98
CA ASN A 331 1.42 3.15 -13.71
C ASN A 331 0.05 3.26 -14.43
N TRP A 332 -0.52 2.16 -14.94
CA TRP A 332 -1.87 2.17 -15.53
C TRP A 332 -2.95 1.56 -14.61
N PHE A 333 -2.57 0.77 -13.62
CA PHE A 333 -3.47 0.25 -12.58
C PHE A 333 -3.28 0.99 -11.25
N TRP A 334 -4.35 1.06 -10.43
CA TRP A 334 -4.33 1.86 -9.20
C TRP A 334 -3.27 1.40 -8.19
N TRP A 335 -2.94 0.10 -8.16
CA TRP A 335 -1.89 -0.44 -7.29
C TRP A 335 -0.46 -0.06 -7.73
N SER A 336 -0.31 0.47 -8.95
CA SER A 336 0.97 0.85 -9.55
C SER A 336 1.22 2.36 -9.61
N THR A 337 0.50 3.16 -8.85
CA THR A 337 0.56 4.64 -8.91
C THR A 337 1.63 5.29 -8.05
N HIS A 338 2.27 4.52 -7.15
CA HIS A 338 3.14 5.03 -6.09
C HIS A 338 4.52 4.36 -6.10
N THR A 339 5.27 4.39 -5.01
CA THR A 339 6.62 3.80 -4.97
C THR A 339 6.58 2.27 -4.89
N GLY A 340 7.62 1.60 -5.40
CA GLY A 340 7.75 0.14 -5.28
C GLY A 340 7.71 -0.39 -3.84
N LYS A 341 8.13 0.41 -2.85
CA LYS A 341 8.01 0.05 -1.43
C LYS A 341 6.59 0.12 -0.89
N GLN A 342 5.78 1.07 -1.37
CA GLN A 342 4.36 1.15 -1.02
C GLN A 342 3.58 0.01 -1.68
N PHE A 343 3.89 -0.32 -2.94
CA PHE A 343 3.36 -1.50 -3.62
C PHE A 343 3.73 -2.79 -2.85
N ALA A 344 5.00 -2.95 -2.46
CA ALA A 344 5.43 -4.11 -1.69
C ALA A 344 4.61 -4.28 -0.40
N ALA A 345 4.30 -3.18 0.29
CA ALA A 345 3.42 -3.22 1.47
C ALA A 345 2.01 -3.73 1.13
N LEU A 346 1.41 -3.27 0.03
CA LEU A 346 0.10 -3.74 -0.45
C LEU A 346 0.10 -5.23 -0.80
N TYR A 347 1.10 -5.70 -1.54
CA TYR A 347 1.23 -7.12 -1.88
C TYR A 347 1.41 -7.98 -0.63
N GLN A 348 2.21 -7.52 0.33
CA GLN A 348 2.40 -8.21 1.61
C GLN A 348 1.09 -8.23 2.42
N LEU A 349 0.31 -7.14 2.47
CA LEU A 349 -1.01 -7.15 3.12
C LEU A 349 -1.95 -8.20 2.51
N LEU A 350 -2.03 -8.23 1.17
CA LEU A 350 -2.82 -9.22 0.44
C LEU A 350 -2.41 -10.64 0.86
N TYR A 351 -1.11 -10.96 0.77
CA TYR A 351 -0.59 -12.26 1.14
C TYR A 351 -0.89 -12.61 2.61
N GLU A 352 -0.56 -11.72 3.55
CA GLU A 352 -0.71 -12.00 4.98
C GLU A 352 -2.18 -12.14 5.38
N ARG A 353 -3.07 -11.34 4.80
CA ARG A 353 -4.51 -11.45 5.04
C ARG A 353 -5.03 -12.78 4.50
N MET A 354 -4.70 -13.15 3.26
CA MET A 354 -5.16 -14.40 2.65
C MET A 354 -4.58 -15.63 3.35
N VAL A 355 -3.27 -15.70 3.55
CA VAL A 355 -2.58 -16.89 4.04
C VAL A 355 -2.67 -17.01 5.56
N PHE A 356 -2.26 -15.98 6.30
CA PHE A 356 -2.14 -16.08 7.76
C PHE A 356 -3.44 -15.81 8.49
N THR A 357 -4.28 -14.92 7.96
CA THR A 357 -5.56 -14.58 8.61
C THR A 357 -6.70 -15.48 8.14
N ASN A 358 -6.88 -15.61 6.81
CA ASN A 358 -8.01 -16.30 6.23
C ASN A 358 -7.75 -17.80 5.98
N GLY A 359 -6.49 -18.25 5.98
CA GLY A 359 -6.13 -19.66 5.85
C GLY A 359 -6.14 -20.21 4.41
N VAL A 360 -5.96 -19.33 3.41
CA VAL A 360 -5.78 -19.71 2.01
C VAL A 360 -4.39 -20.30 1.82
N ASN A 361 -4.32 -21.60 1.50
CA ASN A 361 -3.08 -22.38 1.44
C ASN A 361 -2.97 -23.21 0.13
N ASN A 362 -3.86 -23.00 -0.83
CA ASN A 362 -3.92 -23.75 -2.10
C ASN A 362 -3.34 -22.97 -3.29
N LEU A 363 -2.58 -21.90 -3.04
CA LEU A 363 -2.09 -21.00 -4.09
C LEU A 363 -0.58 -21.07 -4.29
N ILE A 364 -0.19 -20.91 -5.55
CA ILE A 364 1.17 -20.57 -5.98
C ILE A 364 1.17 -19.09 -6.36
N TRP A 365 1.97 -18.29 -5.68
CA TRP A 365 1.96 -16.83 -5.79
C TRP A 365 2.86 -16.35 -6.92
N ASP A 366 2.29 -15.63 -7.89
CA ASP A 366 3.01 -15.11 -9.04
C ASP A 366 3.18 -13.58 -8.92
N PHE A 367 4.43 -13.12 -8.88
CA PHE A 367 4.78 -11.70 -8.87
C PHE A 367 5.14 -11.25 -10.28
N ASN A 368 4.41 -10.24 -10.77
CA ASN A 368 4.51 -9.75 -12.13
C ASN A 368 4.85 -8.25 -12.14
N PRO A 369 6.14 -7.88 -12.24
CA PRO A 369 6.54 -6.53 -12.62
C PRO A 369 6.29 -6.29 -14.10
N LYS A 370 6.10 -5.02 -14.49
CA LYS A 370 6.01 -4.63 -15.91
C LYS A 370 7.21 -5.14 -16.71
N ASP A 371 8.41 -4.99 -16.16
CA ASP A 371 9.67 -5.42 -16.78
C ASP A 371 10.75 -5.54 -15.71
N ALA A 372 11.93 -6.03 -16.11
CA ALA A 372 13.06 -6.23 -15.21
C ALA A 372 13.56 -4.90 -14.57
N ALA A 373 13.29 -3.73 -15.15
CA ALA A 373 13.62 -2.45 -14.51
C ALA A 373 12.76 -2.17 -13.26
N MET A 374 11.61 -2.82 -13.15
CA MET A 374 10.70 -2.69 -12.00
C MET A 374 10.96 -3.72 -10.90
N MET A 375 12.09 -4.43 -10.90
CA MET A 375 12.44 -5.36 -9.80
C MET A 375 12.55 -4.69 -8.42
N SER A 376 12.72 -3.36 -8.37
CA SER A 376 12.65 -2.58 -7.12
C SER A 376 11.24 -2.58 -6.47
N TRP A 377 10.22 -3.07 -7.17
CA TRP A 377 8.85 -3.25 -6.70
C TRP A 377 8.61 -4.65 -6.09
N THR A 378 9.65 -5.48 -5.96
CA THR A 378 9.51 -6.82 -5.39
C THR A 378 8.83 -6.79 -4.01
N PRO A 379 7.84 -7.68 -3.75
CA PRO A 379 7.25 -7.82 -2.43
C PRO A 379 8.17 -8.53 -1.43
N GLY A 380 9.39 -8.89 -1.84
CA GLY A 380 10.35 -9.67 -1.05
C GLY A 380 10.26 -11.17 -1.34
N GLU A 381 11.40 -11.86 -1.33
CA GLU A 381 11.52 -13.24 -1.82
C GLU A 381 10.66 -14.28 -1.10
N THR A 382 10.14 -13.96 0.09
CA THR A 382 9.26 -14.84 0.90
C THR A 382 7.77 -14.70 0.58
N TYR A 383 7.39 -13.79 -0.32
CA TYR A 383 5.98 -13.47 -0.61
C TYR A 383 5.49 -13.94 -1.98
N TYR A 384 6.37 -14.48 -2.82
CA TYR A 384 6.01 -14.99 -4.13
C TYR A 384 6.81 -16.26 -4.48
N ASP A 385 6.20 -17.13 -5.27
CA ASP A 385 6.74 -18.40 -5.75
C ASP A 385 7.38 -18.27 -7.14
N ILE A 386 6.76 -17.46 -7.99
CA ILE A 386 7.07 -17.31 -9.42
C ILE A 386 7.28 -15.83 -9.74
N LEU A 387 8.27 -15.55 -10.59
CA LEU A 387 8.47 -14.25 -11.21
C LEU A 387 8.00 -14.33 -12.66
N SER A 388 7.13 -13.42 -13.08
CA SER A 388 6.62 -13.42 -14.45
C SER A 388 6.76 -12.07 -15.14
N VAL A 389 6.49 -12.03 -16.43
CA VAL A 389 6.39 -10.80 -17.23
C VAL A 389 5.34 -10.94 -18.30
N ASP A 390 4.74 -9.81 -18.68
CA ASP A 390 3.72 -9.71 -19.72
C ASP A 390 4.34 -9.02 -20.95
N ILE A 391 4.37 -9.71 -22.10
CA ILE A 391 5.02 -9.21 -23.33
C ILE A 391 4.11 -9.33 -24.54
N TYR A 392 3.65 -8.18 -25.02
CA TYR A 392 2.77 -8.05 -26.18
C TYR A 392 3.57 -7.67 -27.44
N ASN A 393 4.09 -8.68 -28.13
CA ASN A 393 4.75 -8.52 -29.41
C ASN A 393 3.76 -8.16 -30.54
N ALA A 394 4.27 -7.59 -31.63
CA ALA A 394 3.47 -7.37 -32.84
C ALA A 394 2.95 -8.71 -33.39
N ALA A 395 1.77 -8.69 -34.04
CA ALA A 395 1.18 -9.91 -34.60
C ALA A 395 2.17 -10.68 -35.52
N ASN A 396 2.26 -12.00 -35.34
CA ASN A 396 3.21 -12.92 -35.97
C ASN A 396 4.70 -12.69 -35.63
N ASP A 397 5.03 -11.89 -34.63
CA ASP A 397 6.39 -11.81 -34.09
C ASP A 397 6.61 -12.85 -32.98
N HIS A 398 7.17 -13.99 -33.41
CA HIS A 398 7.38 -15.19 -32.59
C HIS A 398 8.76 -15.27 -31.92
N GLN A 399 9.36 -14.13 -31.58
CA GLN A 399 10.65 -14.11 -30.88
C GLN A 399 10.58 -14.85 -29.53
N SER A 400 11.73 -15.37 -29.09
CA SER A 400 11.89 -16.04 -27.80
C SER A 400 11.68 -15.13 -26.58
N ASN A 401 11.72 -13.81 -26.80
CA ASN A 401 11.79 -12.78 -25.75
C ASN A 401 12.97 -12.99 -24.79
N SER A 402 14.07 -13.57 -25.29
CA SER A 402 15.19 -13.99 -24.44
C SER A 402 15.90 -12.87 -23.70
N SER A 403 15.90 -11.64 -24.22
CA SER A 403 16.41 -10.48 -23.48
C SER A 403 15.69 -10.31 -22.15
N ALA A 404 14.35 -10.36 -22.15
CA ALA A 404 13.55 -10.19 -20.94
C ALA A 404 13.79 -11.34 -19.94
N PHE A 405 13.86 -12.59 -20.43
CA PHE A 405 14.18 -13.75 -19.60
C PHE A 405 15.53 -13.60 -18.89
N ILE A 406 16.56 -13.19 -19.64
CA ILE A 406 17.92 -12.98 -19.13
C ILE A 406 17.95 -11.82 -18.13
N ASP A 407 17.31 -10.69 -18.44
CA ASP A 407 17.30 -9.51 -17.58
C ASP A 407 16.61 -9.80 -16.24
N LEU A 408 15.48 -10.52 -16.26
CA LEU A 408 14.82 -10.98 -15.05
C LEU A 408 15.72 -11.93 -14.25
N THR A 409 16.33 -12.92 -14.91
CA THR A 409 17.28 -13.85 -14.26
C THR A 409 18.47 -13.10 -13.62
N ASN A 410 18.98 -12.08 -14.29
CA ASN A 410 20.12 -11.30 -13.81
C ASN A 410 19.77 -10.44 -12.61
N LYS A 411 18.58 -9.83 -12.59
CA LYS A 411 18.16 -8.91 -11.52
C LYS A 411 17.49 -9.60 -10.33
N ALA A 412 16.71 -10.65 -10.58
CA ALA A 412 16.00 -11.39 -9.54
C ALA A 412 16.83 -12.55 -8.97
N GLY A 413 17.85 -13.01 -9.70
CA GLY A 413 18.61 -14.21 -9.36
C GLY A 413 17.98 -15.49 -9.95
N THR A 414 18.41 -16.63 -9.41
CA THR A 414 18.15 -17.95 -10.00
C THR A 414 17.34 -18.87 -9.09
N ASN A 415 16.73 -18.33 -8.05
CA ASN A 415 15.96 -19.05 -7.02
C ASN A 415 14.45 -19.06 -7.29
N LYS A 416 13.98 -18.46 -8.39
CA LYS A 416 12.57 -18.38 -8.78
C LYS A 416 12.36 -18.93 -10.19
N ILE A 417 11.20 -19.56 -10.40
CA ILE A 417 10.71 -19.90 -11.73
C ILE A 417 10.42 -18.60 -12.49
N ILE A 418 10.70 -18.58 -13.80
CA ILE A 418 10.38 -17.45 -14.68
C ILE A 418 9.33 -17.85 -15.71
N SER A 419 8.28 -17.03 -15.90
CA SER A 419 7.21 -17.29 -16.86
C SER A 419 6.82 -16.07 -17.70
N LEU A 420 6.21 -16.36 -18.85
CA LEU A 420 5.56 -15.38 -19.71
C LEU A 420 4.06 -15.42 -19.39
N SER A 421 3.63 -14.64 -18.41
CA SER A 421 2.29 -14.77 -17.82
C SER A 421 1.18 -14.19 -18.67
N GLU A 422 1.49 -13.21 -19.53
CA GLU A 422 0.64 -12.81 -20.64
C GLU A 422 1.50 -12.58 -21.88
N ASN A 423 0.91 -12.86 -23.05
CA ASN A 423 1.52 -12.48 -24.31
C ASN A 423 0.48 -12.20 -25.40
N GLY A 424 0.94 -11.56 -26.48
CA GLY A 424 0.24 -11.57 -27.76
C GLY A 424 0.49 -12.88 -28.50
N PRO A 425 1.27 -12.88 -29.60
CA PRO A 425 1.70 -14.12 -30.21
C PRO A 425 2.56 -14.97 -29.28
N ILE A 426 2.45 -16.30 -29.38
CA ILE A 426 3.32 -17.21 -28.62
C ILE A 426 4.75 -17.22 -29.21
N PRO A 427 5.79 -17.38 -28.38
CA PRO A 427 7.14 -17.61 -28.86
C PRO A 427 7.25 -18.91 -29.67
N ASP A 428 8.09 -18.93 -30.70
CA ASP A 428 8.43 -20.17 -31.41
C ASP A 428 9.29 -21.08 -30.51
N VAL A 429 8.93 -22.36 -30.41
CA VAL A 429 9.63 -23.32 -29.53
C VAL A 429 11.10 -23.52 -29.91
N ASP A 430 11.48 -23.47 -31.18
CA ASP A 430 12.90 -23.61 -31.55
C ASP A 430 13.68 -22.39 -31.07
N LYS A 431 13.15 -21.18 -31.32
CA LYS A 431 13.77 -19.94 -30.87
C LYS A 431 13.91 -19.90 -29.35
N MET A 432 12.89 -20.29 -28.57
CA MET A 432 12.99 -20.33 -27.11
C MET A 432 14.17 -21.17 -26.62
N TYR A 433 14.37 -22.35 -27.20
CA TYR A 433 15.42 -23.28 -26.77
C TYR A 433 16.79 -22.92 -27.34
N GLU A 434 16.86 -22.46 -28.59
CA GLU A 434 18.09 -21.93 -29.20
C GLU A 434 18.62 -20.72 -28.42
N ASP A 435 17.71 -19.85 -27.97
CA ASP A 435 18.05 -18.66 -27.21
C ASP A 435 18.19 -18.90 -25.70
N GLY A 436 17.88 -20.09 -25.18
CA GLY A 436 17.93 -20.37 -23.75
C GLY A 436 16.87 -19.63 -22.91
N ALA A 437 15.78 -19.19 -23.52
CA ALA A 437 14.64 -18.53 -22.86
C ALA A 437 13.48 -19.51 -22.73
N THR A 438 13.70 -20.56 -21.95
CA THR A 438 12.73 -21.62 -21.69
C THR A 438 11.77 -21.18 -20.60
N TRP A 439 10.79 -20.36 -20.96
CA TRP A 439 9.71 -19.91 -20.07
C TRP A 439 8.97 -21.10 -19.45
N SER A 440 8.59 -21.00 -18.18
CA SER A 440 7.82 -22.06 -17.50
C SER A 440 6.48 -22.32 -18.18
N TRP A 441 5.81 -21.25 -18.59
CA TRP A 441 4.63 -21.28 -19.44
C TRP A 441 4.58 -20.00 -20.28
N TRP A 442 3.79 -20.04 -21.34
CA TRP A 442 3.25 -18.87 -22.02
C TRP A 442 1.73 -18.91 -21.94
N MET A 443 1.09 -17.75 -21.98
CA MET A 443 -0.36 -17.64 -21.93
C MET A 443 -0.80 -16.46 -22.78
N PRO A 444 -1.10 -16.67 -24.09
CA PRO A 444 -1.71 -15.60 -24.87
C PRO A 444 -2.99 -15.14 -24.20
N TRP A 445 -3.25 -13.84 -24.31
CA TRP A 445 -4.50 -13.26 -23.86
C TRP A 445 -5.69 -13.84 -24.68
N TYR A 446 -6.91 -13.53 -24.28
CA TYR A 446 -8.10 -14.13 -24.88
C TYR A 446 -8.30 -13.70 -26.35
N ASP A 447 -8.89 -14.57 -27.17
CA ASP A 447 -9.34 -14.27 -28.54
C ASP A 447 -10.73 -13.62 -28.53
N SER A 448 -11.54 -13.93 -27.52
CA SER A 448 -12.88 -13.44 -27.26
C SER A 448 -12.95 -11.92 -27.07
N TRP A 449 -14.18 -11.38 -26.98
CA TRP A 449 -14.47 -9.93 -27.01
C TRP A 449 -13.81 -9.18 -28.19
N SER A 450 -13.57 -9.88 -29.29
CA SER A 450 -12.88 -9.35 -30.50
C SER A 450 -11.42 -8.92 -30.26
N ALA A 451 -10.77 -9.43 -29.21
CA ALA A 451 -9.38 -9.09 -28.91
C ALA A 451 -8.37 -9.81 -29.84
N GLY A 452 -8.70 -11.02 -30.31
CA GLY A 452 -7.98 -11.67 -31.40
C GLY A 452 -6.56 -12.15 -31.08
N TYR A 453 -6.18 -12.26 -29.79
CA TYR A 453 -4.79 -12.54 -29.40
C TYR A 453 -4.31 -13.95 -29.78
N VAL A 454 -5.16 -14.98 -29.71
CA VAL A 454 -4.82 -16.32 -30.21
C VAL A 454 -4.56 -16.28 -31.72
N SER A 455 -5.35 -15.47 -32.44
CA SER A 455 -5.24 -15.26 -33.89
C SER A 455 -4.02 -14.44 -34.32
N GLN A 456 -3.32 -13.77 -33.41
CA GLN A 456 -2.05 -13.09 -33.70
C GLN A 456 -0.89 -14.06 -33.93
N THR A 457 -1.06 -15.34 -33.59
CA THR A 457 -0.06 -16.37 -33.83
C THR A 457 -0.31 -17.11 -35.15
N ALA A 458 0.74 -17.26 -35.97
CA ALA A 458 0.65 -18.03 -37.20
C ALA A 458 0.23 -19.48 -36.92
N ALA A 459 -0.71 -20.02 -37.72
CA ALA A 459 -1.21 -21.39 -37.55
C ALA A 459 -0.09 -22.45 -37.61
N SER A 460 0.95 -22.22 -38.42
CA SER A 460 2.12 -23.11 -38.48
C SER A 460 2.89 -23.15 -37.15
N VAL A 461 2.96 -22.04 -36.42
CA VAL A 461 3.62 -21.99 -35.10
C VAL A 461 2.76 -22.68 -34.05
N TRP A 462 1.44 -22.48 -34.06
CA TRP A 462 0.51 -23.23 -33.20
C TRP A 462 0.66 -24.74 -33.37
N GLN A 463 0.58 -25.22 -34.63
CA GLN A 463 0.70 -26.65 -34.94
C GLN A 463 2.07 -27.20 -34.56
N LYS A 464 3.16 -26.46 -34.84
CA LYS A 464 4.52 -26.87 -34.49
C LYS A 464 4.68 -26.96 -32.98
N ASN A 465 4.39 -25.88 -32.25
CA ASN A 465 4.59 -25.82 -30.81
C ASN A 465 3.76 -26.89 -30.08
N LEU A 466 2.46 -27.04 -30.37
CA LEU A 466 1.64 -28.02 -29.65
C LEU A 466 1.98 -29.49 -30.01
N ALA A 467 2.60 -29.74 -31.15
CA ALA A 467 3.09 -31.07 -31.52
C ALA A 467 4.49 -31.40 -30.94
N ASP A 468 5.21 -30.41 -30.43
CA ASP A 468 6.59 -30.55 -29.97
C ASP A 468 6.67 -31.12 -28.55
N GLU A 469 7.55 -32.10 -28.33
CA GLU A 469 7.72 -32.77 -27.02
C GLU A 469 8.22 -31.85 -25.90
N ARG A 470 8.77 -30.68 -26.27
CA ARG A 470 9.23 -29.63 -25.34
C ARG A 470 8.08 -28.76 -24.83
N ILE A 471 6.89 -28.85 -25.41
CA ILE A 471 5.69 -28.16 -24.94
C ILE A 471 4.80 -29.16 -24.21
N ILE A 472 4.27 -28.78 -23.04
CA ILE A 472 3.31 -29.59 -22.29
C ILE A 472 1.90 -29.13 -22.64
N THR A 473 1.13 -30.07 -23.17
CA THR A 473 -0.30 -29.93 -23.50
C THR A 473 -1.16 -30.73 -22.54
N LEU A 474 -2.48 -30.49 -22.53
CA LEU A 474 -3.38 -31.11 -21.54
C LEU A 474 -3.33 -32.64 -21.56
N ASP A 475 -3.20 -33.26 -22.73
CA ASP A 475 -3.09 -34.71 -22.90
C ASP A 475 -1.78 -35.31 -22.38
N GLU A 476 -0.77 -34.47 -22.13
CA GLU A 476 0.50 -34.87 -21.52
C GLU A 476 0.53 -34.65 -20.01
N MET A 477 -0.51 -34.03 -19.44
CA MET A 477 -0.60 -33.82 -18.01
C MET A 477 -0.80 -35.16 -17.28
N PRO A 478 -0.10 -35.40 -16.16
CA PRO A 478 -0.16 -36.67 -15.43
C PRO A 478 -1.52 -36.92 -14.76
N GLY A 479 -2.29 -35.85 -14.52
CA GLY A 479 -3.42 -35.84 -13.60
C GLY A 479 -2.94 -35.77 -12.15
N TRP A 480 -3.54 -34.89 -11.34
CA TRP A 480 -3.05 -34.57 -10.00
C TRP A 480 -3.10 -35.74 -9.01
N ASP A 481 -4.01 -36.69 -9.22
CA ASP A 481 -4.09 -37.92 -8.42
C ASP A 481 -2.96 -38.91 -8.73
N ASN A 482 -2.45 -38.92 -9.97
CA ASN A 482 -1.36 -39.80 -10.40
C ASN A 482 0.02 -39.14 -10.32
N TYR A 483 0.06 -37.82 -10.11
CA TYR A 483 1.32 -37.11 -9.96
C TYR A 483 1.93 -37.39 -8.58
N ASN A 484 3.08 -38.06 -8.60
CA ASN A 484 3.92 -38.24 -7.43
C ASN A 484 5.00 -37.17 -7.43
N GLU A 485 5.16 -36.47 -6.31
CA GLU A 485 6.19 -35.46 -6.15
C GLU A 485 7.58 -36.04 -6.42
N ALA A 486 8.31 -35.46 -7.37
CA ALA A 486 9.67 -35.90 -7.63
C ALA A 486 10.62 -35.35 -6.55
N ALA A 487 11.57 -36.19 -6.15
CA ALA A 487 12.69 -35.79 -5.28
C ALA A 487 13.69 -34.92 -6.06
N ALA A 488 13.31 -33.69 -6.39
CA ALA A 488 14.23 -32.68 -6.90
C ALA A 488 14.98 -31.99 -5.75
N ALA A 489 16.15 -31.42 -6.08
CA ALA A 489 17.20 -30.96 -5.18
C ALA A 489 16.71 -30.32 -3.87
N THR A 490 17.25 -30.83 -2.77
CA THR A 490 16.91 -30.58 -1.36
C THR A 490 17.27 -29.18 -0.87
N ASN A 491 16.71 -28.13 -1.47
CA ASN A 491 16.84 -26.77 -0.96
C ASN A 491 15.60 -26.37 -0.17
N ALA A 492 15.80 -25.96 1.09
CA ALA A 492 14.74 -25.39 1.90
C ALA A 492 14.34 -24.02 1.34
N CYS A 493 13.04 -23.83 1.08
CA CYS A 493 12.53 -22.55 0.61
C CYS A 493 12.53 -21.51 1.73
N PRO A 494 12.84 -20.24 1.44
CA PRO A 494 12.52 -19.16 2.34
C PRO A 494 10.99 -19.06 2.45
N THR A 495 10.45 -19.24 3.66
CA THR A 495 9.01 -19.12 3.93
C THR A 495 8.71 -17.78 4.58
N SER A 496 7.58 -17.18 4.24
CA SER A 496 7.08 -16.01 4.97
C SER A 496 6.69 -16.36 6.41
N THR A 497 6.75 -15.34 7.27
CA THR A 497 6.30 -15.37 8.66
C THR A 497 5.31 -14.23 8.89
N GLN A 498 4.31 -14.45 9.74
CA GLN A 498 3.30 -13.44 10.08
C GLN A 498 3.93 -12.17 10.68
N ASN A 499 3.33 -11.01 10.36
CA ASN A 499 3.74 -9.68 10.85
C ASN A 499 5.13 -9.25 10.38
N ALA A 500 5.52 -9.55 9.13
CA ALA A 500 6.77 -8.99 8.65
C ALA A 500 6.66 -7.46 8.62
N LYS A 501 7.72 -6.78 9.07
CA LYS A 501 7.76 -5.32 9.00
C LYS A 501 7.84 -4.91 7.53
N PHE A 502 6.85 -4.15 7.06
CA PHE A 502 6.87 -3.52 5.74
C PHE A 502 8.13 -2.65 5.63
N GLY A 503 9.12 -3.06 4.82
CA GLY A 503 10.44 -2.41 4.72
C GLY A 503 10.42 -1.08 3.96
N ALA A 504 9.61 -0.12 4.40
CA ALA A 504 9.28 1.05 3.58
C ALA A 504 10.19 2.27 3.72
N ASP A 505 10.10 3.13 2.70
CA ASP A 505 10.65 4.47 2.64
C ASP A 505 9.57 5.47 3.06
N THR A 506 9.85 6.26 4.10
CA THR A 506 8.96 7.30 4.66
C THR A 506 9.06 8.63 3.91
N ALA A 507 9.82 8.71 2.81
CA ALA A 507 10.19 9.98 2.16
C ALA A 507 9.08 10.65 1.32
N LYS A 508 7.96 9.97 1.04
CA LYS A 508 6.78 10.58 0.38
C LYS A 508 5.56 10.54 1.29
N ALA A 509 5.60 11.36 2.33
CA ALA A 509 4.45 11.54 3.21
C ALA A 509 3.30 12.23 2.47
N ASN A 510 2.14 11.57 2.45
CA ASN A 510 0.88 12.18 2.03
C ASN A 510 0.45 13.14 3.16
N SER A 511 0.64 14.45 2.99
CA SER A 511 0.54 15.46 4.06
C SER A 511 -0.88 15.73 4.60
N GLY A 512 -1.86 14.91 4.24
CA GLY A 512 -3.29 15.14 4.48
C GLY A 512 -3.93 14.40 5.67
N ASN A 513 -3.44 13.23 6.11
CA ASN A 513 -4.17 12.33 7.03
C ASN A 513 -3.31 11.79 8.19
N VAL A 514 -2.94 12.65 9.13
CA VAL A 514 -2.14 12.26 10.32
C VAL A 514 -3.03 11.52 11.33
N ASP A 515 -2.59 10.33 11.78
CA ASP A 515 -3.17 9.62 12.93
C ASP A 515 -2.75 10.36 14.21
N LEU A 516 -3.71 10.99 14.87
CA LEU A 516 -3.53 11.87 16.01
C LEU A 516 -4.35 11.38 17.20
N LEU A 517 -4.11 12.03 18.33
CA LEU A 517 -4.78 11.80 19.59
C LEU A 517 -5.54 13.07 19.97
N MET A 518 -6.63 12.93 20.72
CA MET A 518 -7.20 14.07 21.43
C MET A 518 -6.55 14.16 22.81
N GLY A 519 -5.88 15.28 23.10
CA GLY A 519 -5.40 15.59 24.43
C GLY A 519 -6.32 16.58 25.15
N VAL A 520 -6.73 16.23 26.36
CA VAL A 520 -7.51 17.10 27.25
C VAL A 520 -6.64 17.48 28.44
N THR A 521 -6.34 18.77 28.56
CA THR A 521 -5.54 19.28 29.68
C THR A 521 -6.45 19.79 30.78
N TYR A 522 -6.30 19.22 31.98
CA TYR A 522 -7.06 19.57 33.17
C TYR A 522 -6.22 20.36 34.17
N LYS A 523 -6.88 21.23 34.93
CA LYS A 523 -6.28 22.02 36.00
C LYS A 523 -7.15 22.00 37.25
N ALA A 524 -6.61 21.43 38.32
CA ALA A 524 -7.18 21.47 39.67
C ALA A 524 -8.67 21.08 39.67
N ILE A 525 -8.93 19.82 39.28
CA ILE A 525 -10.27 19.25 39.34
C ILE A 525 -10.68 19.15 40.82
N ASN A 526 -11.95 19.41 41.12
CA ASN A 526 -12.52 19.26 42.46
C ASN A 526 -13.37 17.97 42.53
N ASP A 527 -14.06 17.76 43.64
CA ASP A 527 -14.90 16.57 43.85
C ASP A 527 -16.06 16.42 42.85
N SER A 528 -16.36 17.44 42.03
CA SER A 528 -17.41 17.38 41.00
C SER A 528 -16.92 16.78 39.67
N GLY A 529 -15.63 16.49 39.52
CA GLY A 529 -15.07 15.91 38.30
C GLY A 529 -15.05 16.87 37.11
N ALA A 530 -14.90 16.33 35.90
CA ALA A 530 -14.96 17.10 34.65
C ALA A 530 -15.47 16.25 33.47
N ASN A 531 -16.35 16.83 32.67
CA ASN A 531 -16.99 16.16 31.53
C ASN A 531 -16.60 16.81 30.20
N ILE A 532 -16.40 15.97 29.19
CA ILE A 532 -16.23 16.36 27.78
C ILE A 532 -17.27 15.66 26.91
N GLU A 533 -17.79 16.34 25.89
CA GLU A 533 -18.93 15.89 25.08
C GLU A 533 -18.66 15.98 23.57
N PHE A 534 -19.16 15.00 22.82
CA PHE A 534 -19.13 14.96 21.35
C PHE A 534 -20.51 14.69 20.77
N LYS A 535 -20.97 15.57 19.86
CA LYS A 535 -22.37 15.63 19.36
C LYS A 535 -22.58 15.02 17.97
N LYS A 536 -21.71 14.10 17.56
CA LYS A 536 -21.76 13.46 16.22
C LYS A 536 -21.60 11.94 16.34
N VAL A 537 -22.53 11.31 17.04
CA VAL A 537 -22.54 9.85 17.25
C VAL A 537 -23.21 9.18 16.04
N PRO A 538 -22.57 8.18 15.40
CA PRO A 538 -23.21 7.40 14.34
C PRO A 538 -24.23 6.41 14.93
N ASN A 539 -25.06 5.80 14.08
CA ASN A 539 -25.94 4.70 14.51
C ASN A 539 -25.06 3.51 14.97
N LEU A 540 -25.27 3.04 16.21
CA LEU A 540 -24.50 1.96 16.83
C LEU A 540 -25.28 0.65 16.94
N THR A 541 -26.40 0.51 16.22
CA THR A 541 -27.23 -0.70 16.27
C THR A 541 -26.39 -1.95 15.98
N GLY A 542 -26.45 -2.91 16.91
CA GLY A 542 -25.72 -4.18 16.81
C GLY A 542 -24.31 -4.16 17.41
N ALA A 543 -23.84 -3.03 17.94
CA ALA A 543 -22.64 -2.97 18.77
C ALA A 543 -22.99 -3.26 20.24
N LYS A 544 -22.06 -3.89 20.97
CA LYS A 544 -22.22 -4.24 22.38
C LYS A 544 -21.32 -3.45 23.31
N SER A 545 -20.15 -3.06 22.82
CA SER A 545 -19.20 -2.27 23.59
C SER A 545 -18.49 -1.25 22.72
N ILE A 546 -17.90 -0.25 23.37
CA ILE A 546 -16.98 0.71 22.77
C ILE A 546 -15.65 0.62 23.49
N ALA A 547 -14.58 0.45 22.72
CA ALA A 547 -13.21 0.54 23.17
C ALA A 547 -12.64 1.94 22.88
N VAL A 548 -11.92 2.49 23.86
CA VAL A 548 -11.20 3.76 23.78
C VAL A 548 -9.84 3.58 24.41
N THR A 549 -8.76 3.89 23.70
CA THR A 549 -7.43 3.85 24.31
C THR A 549 -7.13 5.19 24.98
N ILE A 550 -6.78 5.14 26.27
CA ILE A 550 -6.59 6.31 27.10
C ILE A 550 -5.24 6.25 27.81
N GLU A 551 -4.55 7.38 27.84
CA GLU A 551 -3.28 7.57 28.55
C GLU A 551 -3.37 8.74 29.52
N ASN A 552 -3.12 8.48 30.81
CA ASN A 552 -3.04 9.50 31.84
C ASN A 552 -1.61 10.08 31.91
N LYS A 553 -1.37 11.24 31.30
CA LYS A 553 -0.10 12.01 31.43
C LYS A 553 -0.16 13.09 32.52
N GLY A 554 -1.13 13.01 33.42
CA GLY A 554 -1.24 13.92 34.56
C GLY A 554 -0.75 13.31 35.86
N SER A 555 -1.00 14.04 36.94
CA SER A 555 -0.71 13.60 38.30
C SER A 555 -1.75 14.13 39.29
N GLY A 556 -1.95 13.38 40.37
CA GLY A 556 -2.94 13.69 41.41
C GLY A 556 -4.25 12.93 41.22
N GLY A 557 -5.32 13.42 41.84
CA GLY A 557 -6.56 12.62 41.96
C GLY A 557 -6.55 11.70 43.17
N GLU A 558 -7.64 10.98 43.35
CA GLU A 558 -7.76 9.98 44.41
C GLU A 558 -6.84 8.80 44.09
N MET A 559 -6.15 8.28 45.12
CA MET A 559 -5.23 7.13 44.98
C MET A 559 -4.16 7.28 43.87
N ASN A 560 -3.79 8.51 43.48
CA ASN A 560 -2.85 8.81 42.37
C ASN A 560 -3.31 8.23 41.03
N GLY A 561 -4.60 8.40 40.74
CA GLY A 561 -5.18 8.03 39.47
C GLY A 561 -6.45 8.81 39.17
N ILE A 562 -7.04 8.46 38.04
CA ILE A 562 -8.29 9.01 37.56
C ILE A 562 -9.24 7.90 37.17
N TRP A 563 -10.53 8.17 37.30
CA TRP A 563 -11.59 7.31 36.82
C TRP A 563 -12.29 7.95 35.63
N ILE A 564 -12.49 7.19 34.55
CA ILE A 564 -13.19 7.65 33.35
C ILE A 564 -14.41 6.77 33.10
N GLY A 565 -15.58 7.39 33.19
CA GLY A 565 -16.85 6.81 32.78
C GLY A 565 -17.29 7.31 31.41
N MET A 566 -18.28 6.64 30.84
CA MET A 566 -18.91 7.05 29.59
C MET A 566 -20.43 7.06 29.73
N ALA A 567 -21.05 8.12 29.21
CA ALA A 567 -22.50 8.27 29.19
C ALA A 567 -22.96 8.82 27.85
N PHE A 568 -24.22 8.55 27.51
CA PHE A 568 -24.87 9.03 26.31
C PHE A 568 -26.05 9.92 26.64
N VAL A 569 -26.39 10.77 25.68
CA VAL A 569 -27.64 11.51 25.67
C VAL A 569 -28.42 11.04 24.46
N ARG A 570 -29.60 10.50 24.69
CA ARG A 570 -30.54 10.10 23.63
C ARG A 570 -31.24 11.32 23.04
N ASP A 571 -31.47 11.34 21.72
CA ASP A 571 -32.26 12.37 21.06
C ASP A 571 -33.74 12.25 21.44
N GLY A 572 -34.13 13.03 22.46
CA GLY A 572 -35.51 13.12 22.95
C GLY A 572 -36.44 13.99 22.09
N SER A 573 -36.07 14.36 20.85
CA SER A 573 -36.91 15.26 20.02
C SER A 573 -38.29 14.69 19.68
N LYS A 574 -38.44 13.36 19.61
CA LYS A 574 -39.70 12.67 19.30
C LYS A 574 -40.66 12.55 20.50
N ASP A 575 -40.14 12.40 21.72
CA ASP A 575 -40.92 12.15 22.94
C ASP A 575 -40.76 13.24 24.02
N LYS A 576 -39.96 14.27 23.74
CA LYS A 576 -39.59 15.38 24.63
C LYS A 576 -38.86 14.94 25.91
N ALA A 577 -38.27 13.76 25.93
CA ALA A 577 -37.55 13.22 27.07
C ALA A 577 -36.06 13.01 26.73
N TRP A 578 -35.24 14.00 27.08
CA TRP A 578 -33.79 13.85 27.04
C TRP A 578 -33.34 13.00 28.23
N THR A 579 -32.84 11.79 27.96
CA THR A 579 -32.41 10.85 28.99
C THR A 579 -30.90 10.72 28.96
N TRP A 580 -30.28 10.71 30.15
CA TRP A 580 -28.89 10.35 30.33
C TRP A 580 -28.80 8.84 30.49
N GLU A 581 -28.03 8.21 29.61
CA GLU A 581 -27.85 6.76 29.56
C GLU A 581 -26.39 6.46 29.89
N GLN A 582 -26.09 6.23 31.16
CA GLN A 582 -24.74 5.93 31.60
C GLN A 582 -24.42 4.44 31.35
N SER A 583 -23.23 4.18 30.80
CA SER A 583 -22.74 2.81 30.64
C SER A 583 -22.71 2.08 32.00
N PRO A 584 -23.17 0.82 32.07
CA PRO A 584 -23.17 0.03 33.30
C PRO A 584 -21.78 -0.47 33.67
N SER A 585 -20.79 -0.29 32.78
CA SER A 585 -19.39 -0.57 33.11
C SER A 585 -18.95 0.26 34.31
N ASP A 586 -18.18 -0.35 35.21
CA ASP A 586 -17.55 0.30 36.37
C ASP A 586 -16.54 1.40 35.99
N GLY A 587 -16.52 1.85 34.73
CA GLY A 587 -15.57 2.79 34.15
C GLY A 587 -14.14 2.27 34.09
N CYS A 588 -13.22 3.17 33.77
CA CYS A 588 -11.81 2.84 33.55
C CYS A 588 -10.93 3.59 34.56
N TRP A 589 -10.28 2.85 35.44
CA TRP A 589 -9.32 3.40 36.39
C TRP A 589 -7.91 3.45 35.77
N LEU A 590 -7.26 4.60 35.81
CA LEU A 590 -5.91 4.83 35.27
C LEU A 590 -5.03 5.52 36.30
N ASN A 591 -3.99 4.84 36.77
CA ASN A 591 -2.96 5.45 37.61
C ASN A 591 -2.17 6.51 36.83
N ASP A 592 -1.46 7.38 37.55
CA ASP A 592 -0.55 8.35 36.97
C ASP A 592 0.48 7.70 36.02
N GLY A 593 0.56 8.19 34.79
CA GLY A 593 1.43 7.66 33.73
C GLY A 593 0.92 6.39 33.03
N ALA A 594 -0.22 5.84 33.43
CA ALA A 594 -0.76 4.60 32.84
C ALA A 594 -1.42 4.83 31.48
N LYS A 595 -1.31 3.83 30.60
CA LYS A 595 -2.04 3.72 29.33
C LYS A 595 -2.83 2.42 29.32
N SER A 596 -4.11 2.48 28.98
CA SER A 596 -4.98 1.29 28.85
C SER A 596 -6.02 1.48 27.77
N THR A 597 -6.50 0.38 27.18
CA THR A 597 -7.73 0.38 26.39
C THR A 597 -8.88 0.12 27.34
N CYS A 598 -9.80 1.09 27.40
CA CYS A 598 -10.98 1.07 28.25
C CYS A 598 -12.17 0.61 27.41
N GLU A 599 -12.87 -0.44 27.86
CA GLU A 599 -14.07 -0.95 27.21
C GLU A 599 -15.31 -0.60 28.03
N PHE A 600 -16.33 -0.11 27.35
CA PHE A 600 -17.58 0.31 27.95
C PHE A 600 -18.74 -0.41 27.28
N ALA A 601 -19.56 -1.12 28.05
CA ALA A 601 -20.77 -1.76 27.57
C ALA A 601 -21.82 -0.71 27.20
N ILE A 602 -22.55 -0.94 26.11
CA ILE A 602 -23.57 -0.01 25.60
C ILE A 602 -24.92 -0.67 25.33
N GLU A 603 -25.10 -1.93 25.75
CA GLU A 603 -26.37 -2.64 25.51
C GLU A 603 -27.49 -2.11 26.42
N THR A 604 -27.16 -1.72 27.65
CA THR A 604 -28.10 -1.27 28.68
C THR A 604 -27.60 -0.04 29.43
N TYR A 605 -28.47 0.61 30.18
CA TYR A 605 -28.14 1.63 31.19
C TYR A 605 -29.01 1.42 32.43
N THR A 606 -28.58 1.94 33.59
CA THR A 606 -29.38 1.91 34.82
C THR A 606 -29.90 3.31 35.13
N ASP A 607 -31.19 3.43 35.44
CA ASP A 607 -31.81 4.72 35.82
C ASP A 607 -31.57 5.09 37.30
N ASP A 608 -32.01 6.29 37.70
CA ASP A 608 -31.88 6.80 39.09
C ASP A 608 -32.61 5.93 40.13
N ALA A 609 -33.54 5.06 39.70
CA ALA A 609 -34.25 4.12 40.56
C ALA A 609 -33.55 2.75 40.66
N GLY A 610 -32.41 2.58 39.98
CA GLY A 610 -31.65 1.33 39.94
C GLY A 610 -32.22 0.28 38.99
N VAL A 611 -33.05 0.68 38.02
CA VAL A 611 -33.66 -0.23 37.04
C VAL A 611 -32.86 -0.20 35.74
N GLU A 612 -32.55 -1.40 35.21
CA GLU A 612 -31.84 -1.57 33.95
C GLU A 612 -32.79 -1.45 32.74
N HIS A 613 -32.37 -0.69 31.74
CA HIS A 613 -33.10 -0.43 30.49
C HIS A 613 -32.17 -0.62 29.28
N PRO A 614 -32.68 -1.01 28.10
CA PRO A 614 -31.87 -1.05 26.88
C PRO A 614 -31.49 0.36 26.42
N MET A 615 -30.28 0.50 25.85
CA MET A 615 -29.80 1.77 25.28
C MET A 615 -30.36 1.98 23.85
N ASP A 616 -30.73 3.21 23.50
CA ASP A 616 -31.34 3.52 22.18
C ASP A 616 -30.27 3.82 21.11
N LEU A 617 -29.54 2.77 20.70
CA LEU A 617 -28.32 2.86 19.89
C LEU A 617 -28.48 3.47 18.50
N ASP A 618 -29.70 3.60 17.99
CA ASP A 618 -30.02 4.23 16.70
C ASP A 618 -30.30 5.75 16.81
N ASN A 619 -30.59 6.28 18.01
CA ASN A 619 -30.99 7.68 18.23
C ASN A 619 -30.10 8.41 19.26
N LEU A 620 -28.81 8.08 19.33
CA LEU A 620 -27.87 8.78 20.22
C LEU A 620 -27.50 10.17 19.70
N PHE A 621 -27.66 11.21 20.53
CA PHE A 621 -27.33 12.60 20.18
C PHE A 621 -25.87 12.95 20.52
N SER A 622 -25.40 12.52 21.68
CA SER A 622 -24.03 12.80 22.12
C SER A 622 -23.46 11.71 22.99
N VAL A 623 -22.13 11.62 22.99
CA VAL A 623 -21.36 10.82 23.93
C VAL A 623 -20.52 11.73 24.83
N THR A 624 -20.44 11.36 26.10
CA THR A 624 -19.81 12.14 27.18
C THR A 624 -18.81 11.26 27.92
N PHE A 625 -17.56 11.70 28.03
CA PHE A 625 -16.63 11.13 29.02
C PHE A 625 -16.73 11.88 30.33
N ILE A 626 -16.80 11.13 31.42
CA ILE A 626 -16.93 11.62 32.80
C ILE A 626 -15.63 11.32 33.54
N LEU A 627 -14.86 12.35 33.83
CA LEU A 627 -13.65 12.23 34.67
C LEU A 627 -14.05 12.40 36.13
N ALA A 628 -14.01 11.32 36.91
CA ALA A 628 -14.30 11.29 38.35
C ALA A 628 -13.09 10.80 39.16
N GLY A 629 -13.19 10.83 40.49
CA GLY A 629 -12.08 10.47 41.39
C GLY A 629 -10.84 11.35 41.19
N ALA A 630 -10.99 12.54 40.62
CA ALA A 630 -9.89 13.35 40.11
C ALA A 630 -9.63 14.60 40.99
N ASN A 631 -10.06 14.60 42.25
CA ASN A 631 -9.84 15.76 43.13
C ASN A 631 -8.34 16.06 43.27
N GLY A 632 -7.94 17.29 42.95
CA GLY A 632 -6.55 17.73 42.91
C GLY A 632 -5.77 17.31 41.66
N PHE A 633 -6.37 16.58 40.72
CA PHE A 633 -5.71 16.17 39.48
C PHE A 633 -5.35 17.38 38.61
N SER A 634 -4.18 17.29 37.99
CA SER A 634 -3.73 18.22 36.95
C SER A 634 -2.84 17.53 35.93
N GLY A 635 -2.97 17.93 34.67
CA GLY A 635 -2.20 17.38 33.56
C GLY A 635 -3.07 16.96 32.38
N THR A 636 -2.48 16.22 31.45
CA THR A 636 -3.13 15.89 30.18
C THR A 636 -3.58 14.43 30.18
N VAL A 637 -4.81 14.19 29.73
CA VAL A 637 -5.28 12.85 29.40
C VAL A 637 -5.39 12.76 27.88
N LEU A 638 -4.74 11.76 27.28
CA LEU A 638 -4.78 11.51 25.85
C LEU A 638 -5.81 10.42 25.56
N PHE A 639 -6.66 10.66 24.56
CA PHE A 639 -7.66 9.75 24.05
C PHE A 639 -7.32 9.41 22.61
N ASP A 640 -7.40 8.12 22.30
CA ASP A 640 -7.20 7.55 20.97
C ASP A 640 -8.46 6.78 20.56
N ASN A 641 -8.62 6.56 19.27
CA ASN A 641 -9.61 5.73 18.56
C ASN A 641 -10.76 5.20 19.43
N MET A 642 -11.95 5.77 19.21
CA MET A 642 -13.20 5.33 19.80
C MET A 642 -13.95 4.44 18.81
N VAL A 643 -13.92 3.13 19.05
CA VAL A 643 -14.40 2.09 18.11
C VAL A 643 -15.26 1.08 18.85
N THR A 644 -16.32 0.62 18.21
CA THR A 644 -17.19 -0.45 18.73
C THR A 644 -16.60 -1.85 18.49
N ASP A 645 -17.08 -2.85 19.23
CA ASP A 645 -16.73 -4.27 19.06
C ASP A 645 -17.00 -4.82 17.65
N ASN A 646 -17.97 -4.24 16.93
CA ASN A 646 -18.29 -4.58 15.54
C ASN A 646 -17.64 -3.66 14.49
N GLY A 647 -16.73 -2.77 14.89
CA GLY A 647 -15.87 -1.99 13.99
C GLY A 647 -16.42 -0.63 13.51
N ILE A 648 -17.57 -0.18 14.03
CA ILE A 648 -18.08 1.18 13.82
C ILE A 648 -17.16 2.17 14.55
N ILE A 649 -16.59 3.12 13.81
CA ILE A 649 -15.77 4.21 14.36
C ILE A 649 -16.70 5.34 14.77
N ILE A 650 -16.67 5.68 16.04
CA ILE A 650 -17.41 6.83 16.57
C ILE A 650 -16.55 8.09 16.39
N ASN A 651 -15.25 7.99 16.68
CA ASN A 651 -14.33 9.10 16.56
C ASN A 651 -12.86 8.62 16.46
N GLY A 652 -12.10 9.14 15.49
CA GLY A 652 -10.68 8.82 15.31
C GLY A 652 -9.71 9.87 15.86
N PHE A 653 -10.20 11.04 16.31
CA PHE A 653 -9.38 12.14 16.84
C PHE A 653 -8.26 12.65 15.92
N ASN A 654 -8.46 12.58 14.61
CA ASN A 654 -7.47 12.91 13.58
C ASN A 654 -7.59 14.36 13.07
N LYS A 655 -8.67 15.06 13.42
CA LYS A 655 -8.90 16.46 12.99
C LYS A 655 -9.62 17.29 14.04
N LYS A 656 -9.55 18.63 13.91
CA LYS A 656 -10.16 19.56 14.90
C LYS A 656 -11.67 19.41 15.03
N THR A 657 -12.37 19.00 13.96
CA THR A 657 -13.82 18.78 13.98
C THR A 657 -14.22 17.51 14.74
N GLU A 658 -13.26 16.68 15.11
CA GLU A 658 -13.43 15.45 15.89
C GLU A 658 -13.14 15.66 17.39
N LEU A 659 -12.63 16.83 17.79
CA LEU A 659 -12.37 17.11 19.20
C LEU A 659 -13.68 17.26 19.99
N PHE A 660 -13.67 16.68 21.19
CA PHE A 660 -14.75 16.88 22.15
C PHE A 660 -14.74 18.33 22.65
N SER A 661 -15.86 18.76 23.22
CA SER A 661 -16.00 20.06 23.85
C SER A 661 -16.20 19.92 25.36
N ALA A 662 -15.68 20.86 26.15
CA ALA A 662 -15.95 20.88 27.58
C ALA A 662 -17.44 21.14 27.84
N ALA A 663 -18.07 20.27 28.63
CA ALA A 663 -19.43 20.50 29.12
C ALA A 663 -19.49 21.81 29.93
N ASP A 664 -20.65 22.45 30.01
CA ASP A 664 -20.78 23.80 30.59
C ASP A 664 -20.28 23.88 32.04
N GLN A 665 -20.53 22.85 32.84
CA GLN A 665 -20.07 22.72 34.23
C GLN A 665 -18.55 22.52 34.36
N SER A 666 -17.87 22.09 33.29
CA SER A 666 -16.47 21.65 33.30
C SER A 666 -15.50 22.69 32.75
N LYS A 667 -16.00 23.80 32.20
CA LYS A 667 -15.21 24.88 31.57
C LYS A 667 -14.20 25.55 32.51
N GLY A 668 -14.38 25.44 33.82
CA GLY A 668 -13.43 25.95 34.82
C GLY A 668 -12.24 25.03 35.10
N HIS A 669 -12.33 23.75 34.70
CA HIS A 669 -11.37 22.70 35.04
C HIS A 669 -10.57 22.20 33.83
N ILE A 670 -10.98 22.55 32.61
CA ILE A 670 -10.32 22.15 31.35
C ILE A 670 -9.64 23.38 30.74
N THR A 671 -8.33 23.29 30.52
CA THR A 671 -7.53 24.40 29.95
C THR A 671 -7.37 24.30 28.44
N SER A 672 -7.30 23.10 27.88
CA SER A 672 -7.26 22.90 26.42
C SER A 672 -7.80 21.52 26.03
N ILE A 673 -8.34 21.44 24.80
CA ILE A 673 -8.66 20.19 24.09
C ILE A 673 -8.04 20.33 22.70
N GLU A 674 -7.03 19.54 22.40
CA GLU A 674 -6.12 19.74 21.26
C GLU A 674 -5.70 18.42 20.63
N LEU A 675 -5.14 18.49 19.42
CA LEU A 675 -4.58 17.33 18.72
C LEU A 675 -3.13 17.08 19.16
N TYR A 676 -2.81 15.82 19.40
CA TYR A 676 -1.50 15.33 19.80
C TYR A 676 -1.01 14.27 18.81
N ASN A 677 0.28 14.24 18.52
CA ASN A 677 0.93 13.15 17.81
C ASN A 677 0.91 11.87 18.67
N LYS A 678 1.12 10.70 18.06
CA LYS A 678 1.16 9.40 18.77
C LYS A 678 2.29 9.27 19.80
N ASP A 679 3.35 10.08 19.70
CA ASP A 679 4.39 10.19 20.74
C ASP A 679 3.91 11.03 21.97
N GLY A 680 2.71 11.58 21.88
CA GLY A 680 2.06 12.41 22.89
C GLY A 680 2.65 13.81 23.00
N THR A 681 3.24 14.33 21.92
CA THR A 681 3.54 15.76 21.73
C THR A 681 2.40 16.48 20.98
N PRO A 682 2.17 17.78 21.17
CA PRO A 682 1.16 18.51 20.40
C PRO A 682 1.48 18.55 18.88
N ALA A 683 0.48 18.33 18.03
CA ALA A 683 0.65 18.35 16.57
C ALA A 683 0.81 19.78 16.00
N GLY A 684 1.87 20.07 15.23
CA GLY A 684 2.06 21.35 14.50
C GLY A 684 1.36 21.33 13.14
N THR A 685 0.85 22.42 12.52
CA THR A 685 1.13 23.85 12.66
C THR A 685 -0.15 24.70 12.54
N SER A 686 -0.54 25.35 13.63
CA SER A 686 -1.05 26.73 13.70
C SER A 686 -1.42 26.97 15.15
N ALA A 687 -0.60 27.78 15.82
CA ALA A 687 -0.68 28.15 17.22
C ALA A 687 -2.08 28.03 17.84
N ILE A 688 -2.24 27.06 18.75
CA ILE A 688 -2.91 27.38 20.00
C ILE A 688 -1.77 27.57 21.00
N LYS A 689 -1.31 28.82 21.08
CA LYS A 689 -0.65 29.29 22.29
C LYS A 689 -1.67 29.12 23.43
N PRO A 690 -1.24 28.81 24.66
CA PRO A 690 -2.12 28.88 25.82
C PRO A 690 -2.88 30.21 25.80
N ILE A 691 -4.17 30.16 26.13
CA ILE A 691 -4.91 31.36 26.51
C ILE A 691 -4.22 31.93 27.75
N ALA A 692 -3.27 32.85 27.53
CA ALA A 692 -3.15 33.98 28.43
C ALA A 692 -4.48 34.72 28.31
N ALA A 693 -5.21 34.84 29.41
CA ALA A 693 -6.52 35.48 29.45
C ALA A 693 -6.46 36.87 28.80
N ALA A 694 -6.99 36.99 27.58
CA ALA A 694 -7.44 38.27 27.08
C ALA A 694 -8.68 38.63 27.90
N LYS A 695 -8.57 39.70 28.69
CA LYS A 695 -9.65 40.20 29.55
C LYS A 695 -10.94 40.31 28.73
N LYS A 696 -11.96 39.54 29.11
CA LYS A 696 -13.33 39.74 28.59
C LYS A 696 -13.81 41.10 29.09
N ALA A 697 -14.43 41.84 28.17
CA ALA A 697 -15.24 42.97 28.54
C ALA A 697 -16.37 42.46 29.44
N SER A 698 -16.38 42.91 30.68
CA SER A 698 -17.37 42.54 31.67
C SER A 698 -17.97 43.81 32.26
N MET A 699 -19.28 43.77 32.50
CA MET A 699 -20.00 44.74 33.31
C MET A 699 -20.47 44.02 34.57
N SER A 700 -20.15 44.57 35.73
CA SER A 700 -20.67 44.07 37.00
C SER A 700 -21.13 45.25 37.85
N VAL A 701 -22.14 45.01 38.67
CA VAL A 701 -22.69 46.05 39.54
C VAL A 701 -22.68 45.51 40.97
N LYS A 702 -21.90 46.17 41.83
CA LYS A 702 -21.76 45.83 43.25
C LYS A 702 -21.69 47.11 44.08
N ASN A 703 -22.34 47.10 45.23
CA ASN A 703 -22.29 48.17 46.24
C ASN A 703 -22.57 49.59 45.69
N GLY A 704 -23.53 49.72 44.77
CA GLY A 704 -23.88 51.02 44.19
C GLY A 704 -22.89 51.56 43.15
N ASN A 705 -21.99 50.72 42.64
CA ASN A 705 -21.05 51.07 41.58
C ASN A 705 -21.17 50.12 40.38
N VAL A 706 -20.99 50.66 39.17
CA VAL A 706 -20.86 49.93 37.92
C VAL A 706 -19.39 49.83 37.57
N SER A 707 -18.85 48.61 37.57
CA SER A 707 -17.48 48.35 37.12
C SER A 707 -17.49 47.72 35.73
N LEU A 708 -16.69 48.27 34.83
CA LEU A 708 -16.61 47.95 33.41
C LEU A 708 -15.14 47.75 33.02
N THR A 709 -14.83 46.82 32.10
CA THR A 709 -13.46 46.66 31.58
C THR A 709 -13.42 46.79 30.07
N ALA A 710 -12.90 47.90 29.56
CA ALA A 710 -12.89 48.26 28.14
C ALA A 710 -11.77 47.53 27.43
N ASN A 711 -12.13 46.79 26.38
CA ASN A 711 -11.18 45.97 25.63
C ASN A 711 -10.36 46.80 24.62
N THR A 712 -10.92 47.92 24.18
CA THR A 712 -10.31 48.84 23.21
C THR A 712 -10.60 50.27 23.61
N SER A 713 -9.65 51.19 23.39
CA SER A 713 -9.92 52.61 23.53
C SER A 713 -10.91 53.07 22.45
N GLY A 714 -11.96 53.79 22.82
CA GLY A 714 -12.95 54.29 21.88
C GLY A 714 -14.14 54.95 22.55
N PHE A 715 -15.06 55.48 21.74
CA PHE A 715 -16.25 56.14 22.26
C PHE A 715 -17.19 55.13 22.92
N ALA A 716 -17.70 55.47 24.11
CA ALA A 716 -18.66 54.66 24.86
C ALA A 716 -19.73 55.53 25.53
N SER A 717 -20.93 54.97 25.66
CA SER A 717 -22.06 55.53 26.41
C SER A 717 -22.53 54.54 27.45
N ILE A 718 -22.65 55.00 28.69
CA ILE A 718 -23.11 54.21 29.84
C ILE A 718 -24.28 54.97 30.47
N ASP A 719 -25.48 54.46 30.27
CA ASP A 719 -26.74 55.12 30.58
C ASP A 719 -27.59 54.26 31.54
N VAL A 720 -28.29 54.90 32.47
CA VAL A 720 -29.22 54.27 33.42
C VAL A 720 -30.66 54.64 33.07
N PHE A 721 -31.51 53.63 32.99
CA PHE A 721 -32.93 53.74 32.66
C PHE A 721 -33.77 53.23 33.82
N ASN A 722 -34.95 53.82 34.05
CA ASN A 722 -35.94 53.22 34.94
C ASN A 722 -36.65 52.04 34.27
N MET A 723 -37.48 51.31 35.02
CA MET A 723 -38.15 50.10 34.52
C MET A 723 -39.17 50.33 33.40
N ILE A 724 -39.57 51.58 33.15
CA ILE A 724 -40.45 51.96 32.03
C ILE A 724 -39.64 52.47 30.81
N GLY A 725 -38.31 52.35 30.83
CA GLY A 725 -37.44 52.65 29.69
C GLY A 725 -37.03 54.12 29.54
N LYS A 726 -37.37 55.00 30.48
CA LYS A 726 -36.92 56.41 30.48
C LYS A 726 -35.50 56.50 31.06
N ARG A 727 -34.59 57.19 30.36
CA ARG A 727 -33.24 57.46 30.87
C ARG A 727 -33.31 58.41 32.06
N VAL A 728 -32.73 58.00 33.18
CA VAL A 728 -32.73 58.75 34.44
C VAL A 728 -31.36 59.28 34.83
N MET A 729 -30.28 58.73 34.28
CA MET A 729 -28.90 59.18 34.52
C MET A 729 -27.97 58.72 33.39
N THR A 730 -26.93 59.48 33.08
CA THR A 730 -25.82 59.08 32.20
C THR A 730 -24.54 59.05 33.05
N LEU A 731 -23.92 57.88 33.16
CA LEU A 731 -22.72 57.70 33.99
C LEU A 731 -21.45 58.10 33.24
N HIS A 732 -21.46 57.91 31.91
CA HIS A 732 -20.37 58.34 31.04
C HIS A 732 -20.87 58.42 29.59
N ARG A 733 -20.38 59.41 28.85
CA ARG A 733 -20.54 59.47 27.40
C ARG A 733 -19.35 60.22 26.82
N GLY A 734 -18.44 59.48 26.18
CA GLY A 734 -17.15 60.01 25.73
C GLY A 734 -16.19 58.89 25.37
N ASN A 735 -14.94 59.25 25.06
CA ASN A 735 -13.88 58.27 24.83
C ASN A 735 -13.45 57.64 26.16
N LEU A 736 -13.50 56.30 26.22
CA LEU A 736 -12.87 55.51 27.26
C LEU A 736 -11.58 54.92 26.72
N SER A 737 -10.53 54.94 27.52
CA SER A 737 -9.31 54.17 27.26
C SER A 737 -9.55 52.68 27.53
N ALA A 738 -8.78 51.81 26.87
CA ALA A 738 -8.75 50.39 27.24
C ALA A 738 -8.33 50.23 28.71
N GLY A 739 -9.01 49.36 29.47
CA GLY A 739 -8.78 49.18 30.91
C GLY A 739 -10.06 49.18 31.74
N SER A 740 -9.92 48.99 33.06
CA SER A 740 -11.06 48.94 33.98
C SER A 740 -11.48 50.31 34.48
N HIS A 741 -12.78 50.59 34.42
CA HIS A 741 -13.42 51.84 34.80
C HIS A 741 -14.54 51.56 35.79
N THR A 742 -14.74 52.46 36.75
CA THR A 742 -15.84 52.33 37.73
C THR A 742 -16.63 53.63 37.78
N PHE A 743 -17.95 53.51 37.76
CA PHE A 743 -18.89 54.62 37.79
C PHE A 743 -19.86 54.46 38.96
N SER A 744 -20.07 55.54 39.71
CA SER A 744 -20.94 55.52 40.89
C SER A 744 -22.41 55.72 40.52
N LEU A 745 -23.30 54.97 41.17
CA LEU A 745 -24.76 55.13 41.10
C LEU A 745 -25.29 55.98 42.27
N GLN A 746 -24.42 56.62 43.05
CA GLN A 746 -24.83 57.52 44.13
C GLN A 746 -25.68 58.67 43.57
N GLY A 747 -26.79 58.96 44.25
CA GLY A 747 -27.78 59.97 43.84
C GLY A 747 -29.03 59.39 43.17
N LEU A 748 -29.09 58.08 42.89
CA LEU A 748 -30.32 57.40 42.53
C LEU A 748 -31.08 56.92 43.77
N ASN A 749 -32.40 57.07 43.74
CA ASN A 749 -33.28 56.54 44.79
C ASN A 749 -33.25 55.00 44.80
N LYS A 750 -33.64 54.40 45.93
CA LYS A 750 -33.80 52.94 46.06
C LYS A 750 -34.85 52.44 45.06
N GLY A 751 -34.55 51.39 44.32
CA GLY A 751 -35.43 50.87 43.27
C GLY A 751 -34.72 50.03 42.20
N GLN A 752 -35.49 49.52 41.23
CA GLN A 752 -34.97 48.76 40.09
C GLN A 752 -34.66 49.67 38.89
N TYR A 753 -33.51 49.46 38.29
CA TYR A 753 -33.02 50.20 37.12
C TYR A 753 -32.40 49.25 36.09
N ILE A 754 -32.25 49.73 34.87
CA ILE A 754 -31.56 49.05 33.77
C ILE A 754 -30.35 49.91 33.37
N ILE A 755 -29.16 49.32 33.37
CA ILE A 755 -27.92 49.97 32.95
C ILE A 755 -27.53 49.42 31.59
N ARG A 756 -27.26 50.31 30.64
CA ARG A 756 -26.84 49.95 29.28
C ARG A 756 -25.48 50.59 28.97
N ALA A 757 -24.52 49.76 28.59
CA ALA A 757 -23.18 50.17 28.15
C ALA A 757 -22.97 49.78 26.68
N LYS A 758 -22.66 50.76 25.82
CA LYS A 758 -22.46 50.56 24.38
C LYS A 758 -21.25 51.37 23.86
N GLY A 759 -20.42 50.76 23.02
CA GLY A 759 -19.18 51.36 22.48
C GLY A 759 -17.93 50.82 23.18
N ALA A 760 -16.71 51.20 22.76
CA ALA A 760 -15.42 50.74 23.32
C ALA A 760 -15.27 49.21 23.54
N GLY A 761 -15.87 48.40 22.65
CA GLY A 761 -15.84 46.93 22.74
C GLY A 761 -16.93 46.31 23.62
N PHE A 762 -17.93 47.09 24.07
CA PHE A 762 -19.07 46.63 24.85
C PHE A 762 -20.41 46.77 24.10
N ASN A 763 -21.32 45.82 24.33
CA ASN A 763 -22.76 45.94 24.09
C ASN A 763 -23.52 45.14 25.16
N ALA A 764 -23.68 45.72 26.35
CA ALA A 764 -24.22 45.02 27.51
C ALA A 764 -25.38 45.80 28.15
N THR A 765 -26.40 45.07 28.61
CA THR A 765 -27.52 45.62 29.37
C THR A 765 -27.74 44.76 30.61
N GLN A 766 -27.83 45.38 31.80
CA GLN A 766 -28.02 44.68 33.07
C GLN A 766 -29.06 45.37 33.93
N LYS A 767 -29.96 44.58 34.51
CA LYS A 767 -30.92 45.05 35.51
C LYS A 767 -30.28 45.06 36.90
N VAL A 768 -30.52 46.12 37.66
CA VAL A 768 -29.92 46.34 38.99
C VAL A 768 -31.02 46.76 39.97
N LEU A 769 -30.97 46.20 41.18
CA LEU A 769 -31.76 46.66 42.32
C LEU A 769 -30.87 47.46 43.26
N LEU A 770 -31.15 48.75 43.43
CA LEU A 770 -30.52 49.60 44.43
C LEU A 770 -31.32 49.49 45.73
N LYS A 771 -30.69 48.97 46.78
CA LYS A 771 -31.30 48.67 48.08
C LYS A 771 -31.16 49.79 49.09
#